data_AF-A0A0J0XEN6-F1
#
_entry.id   AF-A0A0J0XEN6-F1
#
_cell.length_a   1.000
_cell.length_b   1.000
_cell.length_c   1.000
_cell.angle_alpha   90.00
_cell.angle_beta   90.00
_cell.angle_gamma   90.00
#
_symmetry.space_group_name_H-M   'P 1'
#
loop_
_entity.id
_entity.type
_entity.pdbx_description
1 polymer ?
#
loop_
_entity_poly.entity_id
_entity_poly.type
_entity_poly.pdbx_seq_one_letter_code
_entity_poly.pdbx_strand_id
1 'polypeptide(L)'
;MSTAYAYGQFRKALLAASTHGDEEVRDRAGARAEKWALAIDGIKDGKITIGSRKPAKDLPTWVTLKVLWGGYTTGEALAETALEPDEIELAERLGLPDGNERRAQIFAYYLSDTGLAELYALLDSGLYAVKVPEEAALLTVAWLLRAGDEGGALAILDSIQPYSGRFRFAPRRDATLIPPGHTFRMSVSEARQALKARHSPPVIESMLETLRVWNPYADRLLALWYPCVEDGTFKLGDEAWKQSAANLASEFVSLKKKYPLSRKVVRKGSNIQWLVSAASAASSAETALTRVLAGRVRKAVVDMVKKRGAPGSDKLTETRLRQTTVAEMQSSTQLATIAAERLTEPLQQMGLLDPTEYTGPVTAAESMAHGVAANTPMPDFVDRILKRTRVAPVDDLEVPSAEAYAVLVPVYVSGLVAEQYPTALGRVMALNYQAFSARRSLLLLNLEHQVRLGELPWVDAAEPHANHTGGHITTLTALGHIGEIAIARWPGTILANKLVSQMNNLALLRHLDMRRVPLVEELAADIFMGTFSSKFTMAAKIAADLAGPLYISYYDIDTKAVDALWPPTERNPLEGAIQEETAQEIRDAESTEGVEHDKARVELDFAHMCFDRANEKPGWSSTARHGKVIEQSQILTTHNLATIVSLGASLPWASLAKRAWAECVHLLRLACRDPRPLRKVKNAAYAWRQAVFFASLAGEEQPDIIEAMEKDRAALPALGLVIDGLRDIHGGSAFDAEGKSTHGRRLLGWTVGPHWILENARKPRK
;
A
#
# COMPACT_ATOMS: atom_id res chain seq x y z
N MET A 1 -18.90 -22.29 -9.10
CA MET A 1 -18.50 -21.22 -8.14
C MET A 1 -18.22 -19.87 -8.83
N SER A 2 -17.79 -19.81 -10.09
CA SER A 2 -17.32 -18.58 -10.75
C SER A 2 -18.41 -17.56 -11.12
N THR A 3 -19.53 -18.00 -11.70
CA THR A 3 -20.61 -17.09 -12.14
C THR A 3 -21.32 -16.40 -10.99
N ALA A 4 -21.61 -17.12 -9.90
CA ALA A 4 -22.27 -16.55 -8.71
C ALA A 4 -21.47 -15.39 -8.07
N TYR A 5 -20.13 -15.50 -8.07
CA TYR A 5 -19.27 -14.43 -7.60
C TYR A 5 -19.36 -13.19 -8.50
N ALA A 6 -19.27 -13.37 -9.83
CA ALA A 6 -19.39 -12.28 -10.80
C ALA A 6 -20.74 -11.54 -10.65
N TYR A 7 -21.85 -12.27 -10.57
CA TYR A 7 -23.18 -11.70 -10.29
C TYR A 7 -23.25 -10.97 -8.95
N GLY A 8 -22.60 -11.51 -7.91
CA GLY A 8 -22.51 -10.86 -6.61
C GLY A 8 -21.77 -9.53 -6.64
N GLN A 9 -20.68 -9.44 -7.40
CA GLN A 9 -19.92 -8.18 -7.59
C GLN A 9 -20.69 -7.17 -8.44
N PHE A 10 -21.34 -7.63 -9.52
CA PHE A 10 -22.25 -6.81 -10.32
C PHE A 10 -23.33 -6.16 -9.46
N ARG A 11 -24.05 -6.96 -8.65
CA ARG A 11 -25.12 -6.47 -7.78
C ARG A 11 -24.62 -5.45 -6.75
N LYS A 12 -23.43 -5.67 -6.17
CA LYS A 12 -22.81 -4.72 -5.23
C LYS A 12 -22.48 -3.39 -5.91
N ALA A 13 -21.93 -3.44 -7.12
CA ALA A 13 -21.61 -2.24 -7.90
C ALA A 13 -22.88 -1.47 -8.28
N LEU A 14 -23.92 -2.15 -8.74
CA LEU A 14 -25.20 -1.54 -9.10
C LEU A 14 -25.89 -0.89 -7.89
N LEU A 15 -25.88 -1.54 -6.73
CA LEU A 15 -26.41 -0.96 -5.49
C LEU A 15 -25.63 0.30 -5.09
N ALA A 16 -24.30 0.28 -5.14
CA ALA A 16 -23.49 1.45 -4.84
C ALA A 16 -23.75 2.60 -5.85
N ALA A 17 -23.94 2.28 -7.13
CA ALA A 17 -24.26 3.26 -8.16
C ALA A 17 -25.62 3.94 -7.91
N SER A 18 -26.61 3.23 -7.37
CA SER A 18 -27.95 3.78 -7.13
C SER A 18 -28.14 4.44 -5.76
N THR A 19 -27.40 4.03 -4.73
CA THR A 19 -27.68 4.47 -3.34
C THR A 19 -26.59 5.33 -2.70
N HIS A 20 -25.42 5.51 -3.30
CA HIS A 20 -24.32 6.23 -2.64
C HIS A 20 -24.55 7.76 -2.62
N GLY A 21 -24.29 8.41 -1.47
CA GLY A 21 -24.55 9.84 -1.28
C GLY A 21 -23.59 10.79 -2.03
N ASP A 22 -22.49 10.27 -2.56
CA ASP A 22 -21.46 10.98 -3.32
C ASP A 22 -21.55 10.62 -4.80
N GLU A 23 -21.62 11.63 -5.67
CA GLU A 23 -21.78 11.51 -7.12
C GLU A 23 -20.59 10.84 -7.81
N GLU A 24 -19.35 11.24 -7.48
CA GLU A 24 -18.16 10.62 -8.08
C GLU A 24 -18.04 9.13 -7.70
N VAL A 25 -18.55 8.76 -6.53
CA VAL A 25 -18.61 7.35 -6.11
C VAL A 25 -19.69 6.60 -6.87
N ARG A 26 -20.85 7.22 -7.15
CA ARG A 26 -21.91 6.61 -7.97
C ARG A 26 -21.42 6.36 -9.39
N ASP A 27 -20.77 7.33 -10.03
CA ASP A 27 -20.29 7.20 -11.41
C ASP A 27 -19.24 6.08 -11.54
N ARG A 28 -18.28 6.03 -10.61
CA ARG A 28 -17.28 4.95 -10.55
C ARG A 28 -17.90 3.58 -10.28
N ALA A 29 -18.99 3.52 -9.51
CA ALA A 29 -19.72 2.30 -9.26
C ALA A 29 -20.53 1.87 -10.50
N GLY A 30 -21.11 2.82 -11.24
CA GLY A 30 -21.80 2.59 -12.51
C GLY A 30 -20.86 1.98 -13.57
N ALA A 31 -19.73 2.63 -13.83
CA ALA A 31 -18.71 2.11 -14.76
C ALA A 31 -18.17 0.72 -14.33
N ARG A 32 -18.17 0.42 -13.03
CA ARG A 32 -17.81 -0.92 -12.53
C ARG A 32 -18.91 -1.94 -12.80
N ALA A 33 -20.18 -1.57 -12.67
CA ALA A 33 -21.31 -2.44 -12.96
C ALA A 33 -21.34 -2.80 -14.45
N GLU A 34 -21.14 -1.84 -15.35
CA GLU A 34 -21.06 -2.08 -16.81
C GLU A 34 -19.96 -3.09 -17.17
N LYS A 35 -18.76 -2.94 -16.59
CA LYS A 35 -17.66 -3.89 -16.80
C LYS A 35 -18.01 -5.30 -16.34
N TRP A 36 -18.69 -5.44 -15.20
CA TRP A 36 -19.14 -6.76 -14.74
C TRP A 36 -20.23 -7.34 -15.63
N ALA A 37 -21.13 -6.51 -16.18
CA ALA A 37 -22.13 -6.96 -17.15
C ALA A 37 -21.47 -7.52 -18.41
N LEU A 38 -20.49 -6.80 -18.98
CA LEU A 38 -19.71 -7.28 -20.15
C LEU A 38 -19.04 -8.63 -19.89
N ALA A 39 -18.42 -8.80 -18.71
CA ALA A 39 -17.81 -10.08 -18.34
C ALA A 39 -18.85 -11.21 -18.22
N ILE A 40 -20.02 -10.93 -17.62
CA ILE A 40 -21.11 -11.91 -17.48
C ILE A 40 -21.67 -12.30 -18.84
N ASP A 41 -21.93 -11.33 -19.72
CA ASP A 41 -22.46 -11.57 -21.06
C ASP A 41 -21.46 -12.37 -21.90
N GLY A 42 -20.17 -12.02 -21.85
CA GLY A 42 -19.13 -12.78 -22.54
C GLY A 42 -19.00 -14.22 -22.06
N ILE A 43 -19.22 -14.49 -20.76
CA ILE A 43 -19.28 -15.86 -20.22
C ILE A 43 -20.53 -16.59 -20.73
N LYS A 44 -21.68 -15.93 -20.71
CA LYS A 44 -22.96 -16.51 -21.17
C LYS A 44 -22.93 -16.86 -22.66
N ASP A 45 -22.32 -16.01 -23.47
CA ASP A 45 -22.17 -16.19 -24.92
C ASP A 45 -21.07 -17.20 -25.29
N GLY A 46 -20.33 -17.74 -24.31
CA GLY A 46 -19.22 -18.67 -24.54
C GLY A 46 -17.98 -18.04 -25.18
N LYS A 47 -17.93 -16.70 -25.28
CA LYS A 47 -16.75 -15.95 -25.76
C LYS A 47 -15.63 -15.90 -24.71
N ILE A 48 -16.00 -16.01 -23.44
CA ILE A 48 -15.09 -15.98 -22.30
C ILE A 48 -15.14 -17.30 -21.52
N THR A 49 -13.99 -17.94 -21.35
CA THR A 49 -13.81 -19.11 -20.48
C THR A 49 -12.97 -18.74 -19.25
N ILE A 50 -13.63 -18.54 -18.10
CA ILE A 50 -12.94 -18.22 -16.83
C ILE A 50 -12.19 -19.44 -16.30
N GLY A 51 -11.01 -19.21 -15.70
CA GLY A 51 -10.16 -20.27 -15.17
C GLY A 51 -9.16 -20.84 -16.17
N SER A 52 -9.17 -20.33 -17.41
CA SER A 52 -8.25 -20.73 -18.49
C SER A 52 -7.21 -19.65 -18.77
N ARG A 53 -6.03 -20.07 -19.23
CA ARG A 53 -4.93 -19.26 -19.75
C ARG A 53 -5.30 -18.52 -21.04
N LYS A 54 -6.24 -19.06 -21.82
CA LYS A 54 -6.78 -18.38 -23.01
C LYS A 54 -8.28 -18.08 -22.79
N PRO A 55 -8.61 -17.12 -21.91
CA PRO A 55 -10.00 -16.89 -21.55
C PRO A 55 -10.80 -16.27 -22.69
N ALA A 56 -10.19 -15.43 -23.55
CA ALA A 56 -10.83 -14.85 -24.72
C ALA A 56 -10.55 -15.72 -25.96
N LYS A 57 -11.58 -16.32 -26.55
CA LYS A 57 -11.43 -17.28 -27.65
C LYS A 57 -10.74 -16.69 -28.89
N ASP A 58 -11.09 -15.45 -29.22
CA ASP A 58 -10.71 -14.76 -30.45
C ASP A 58 -9.39 -13.97 -30.35
N LEU A 59 -8.77 -13.98 -29.17
CA LEU A 59 -7.52 -13.26 -28.92
C LEU A 59 -6.36 -14.24 -28.63
N PRO A 60 -5.15 -13.97 -29.14
CA PRO A 60 -3.95 -14.70 -28.76
C PRO A 60 -3.68 -14.58 -27.26
N THR A 61 -2.96 -15.56 -26.71
CA THR A 61 -2.61 -15.57 -25.30
C THR A 61 -1.71 -14.40 -24.91
N TRP A 62 -0.83 -13.94 -25.81
CA TRP A 62 0.07 -12.81 -25.55
C TRP A 62 -0.66 -11.47 -25.38
N VAL A 63 -1.93 -11.37 -25.80
CA VAL A 63 -2.71 -10.12 -25.70
C VAL A 63 -3.05 -9.82 -24.24
N THR A 64 -2.72 -8.60 -23.84
CA THR A 64 -3.08 -8.03 -22.56
C THR A 64 -4.57 -7.75 -22.48
N LEU A 65 -5.28 -8.48 -21.63
CA LEU A 65 -6.71 -8.32 -21.44
C LEU A 65 -7.08 -7.28 -20.37
N LYS A 66 -8.27 -6.70 -20.50
CA LYS A 66 -8.93 -5.92 -19.44
C LYS A 66 -9.42 -6.87 -18.36
N VAL A 67 -8.77 -6.85 -17.20
CA VAL A 67 -9.05 -7.74 -16.06
C VAL A 67 -9.67 -6.96 -14.88
N LEU A 68 -10.80 -7.47 -14.40
CA LEU A 68 -11.56 -7.02 -13.26
C LEU A 68 -11.01 -7.57 -11.95
N TRP A 69 -11.57 -7.11 -10.83
CA TRP A 69 -11.18 -7.60 -9.52
C TRP A 69 -11.51 -9.10 -9.38
N GLY A 70 -10.60 -9.87 -8.78
CA GLY A 70 -10.72 -11.32 -8.68
C GLY A 70 -10.26 -12.09 -9.92
N GLY A 71 -9.59 -11.44 -10.89
CA GLY A 71 -8.98 -12.09 -12.05
C GLY A 71 -9.92 -12.39 -13.21
N TYR A 72 -11.17 -11.91 -13.17
CA TYR A 72 -12.13 -12.04 -14.27
C TYR A 72 -11.77 -11.09 -15.41
N THR A 73 -12.03 -11.45 -16.66
CA THR A 73 -11.80 -10.56 -17.81
C THR A 73 -13.10 -10.16 -18.49
N THR A 74 -13.11 -8.99 -19.13
CA THR A 74 -14.18 -8.59 -20.05
C THR A 74 -13.99 -9.16 -21.46
N GLY A 75 -12.87 -9.86 -21.73
CA GLY A 75 -12.52 -10.40 -23.05
C GLY A 75 -11.96 -9.35 -24.02
N GLU A 76 -11.92 -8.08 -23.64
CA GLU A 76 -11.35 -6.99 -24.43
C GLU A 76 -9.85 -6.83 -24.18
N ALA A 77 -9.11 -6.39 -25.20
CA ALA A 77 -7.69 -6.05 -25.08
C ALA A 77 -7.50 -4.65 -24.47
N LEU A 78 -6.44 -4.44 -23.68
CA LEU A 78 -6.07 -3.11 -23.21
C LEU A 78 -5.46 -2.24 -24.33
N ALA A 79 -4.81 -2.86 -25.32
CA ALA A 79 -4.28 -2.17 -26.50
C ALA A 79 -5.38 -1.75 -27.49
N GLU A 80 -6.62 -2.21 -27.30
CA GLU A 80 -7.80 -1.80 -28.07
C GLU A 80 -8.40 -0.53 -27.44
N THR A 81 -7.82 0.61 -27.82
CA THR A 81 -8.26 1.94 -27.38
C THR A 81 -8.91 2.71 -28.52
N ALA A 82 -9.67 3.76 -28.22
CA ALA A 82 -9.96 4.78 -29.23
C ALA A 82 -8.65 5.43 -29.70
N LEU A 83 -8.66 6.09 -30.87
CA LEU A 83 -7.50 6.87 -31.32
C LEU A 83 -7.22 7.97 -30.29
N GLU A 84 -5.99 8.00 -29.80
CA GLU A 84 -5.55 9.00 -28.83
C GLU A 84 -5.06 10.29 -29.52
N PRO A 85 -4.91 11.41 -28.79
CA PRO A 85 -4.58 12.70 -29.40
C PRO A 85 -3.35 12.68 -30.32
N ASP A 86 -2.33 11.88 -29.98
CA ASP A 86 -1.11 11.75 -30.79
C ASP A 86 -1.31 10.92 -32.07
N GLU A 87 -2.15 9.89 -32.04
CA GLU A 87 -2.56 9.13 -33.24
C GLU A 87 -3.45 9.99 -34.15
N ILE A 88 -4.31 10.84 -33.57
CA ILE A 88 -5.15 11.77 -34.33
C ILE A 88 -4.28 12.83 -35.01
N GLU A 89 -3.37 13.48 -34.28
CA GLU A 89 -2.43 14.46 -34.85
C GLU A 89 -1.58 13.85 -35.97
N LEU A 90 -1.11 12.61 -35.79
CA LEU A 90 -0.38 11.89 -36.82
C LEU A 90 -1.25 11.63 -38.06
N ALA A 91 -2.49 11.17 -37.87
CA ALA A 91 -3.42 10.92 -38.97
C ALA A 91 -3.73 12.19 -39.75
N GLU A 92 -3.94 13.32 -39.06
CA GLU A 92 -4.17 14.63 -39.67
C GLU A 92 -2.94 15.10 -40.46
N ARG A 93 -1.74 14.96 -39.88
CA ARG A 93 -0.46 15.28 -40.57
C ARG A 93 -0.26 14.48 -41.85
N LEU A 94 -0.72 13.23 -41.87
CA LEU A 94 -0.63 12.33 -43.02
C LEU A 94 -1.80 12.45 -43.99
N GLY A 95 -2.82 13.26 -43.67
CA GLY A 95 -4.03 13.40 -44.49
C GLY A 95 -4.89 12.13 -44.55
N LEU A 96 -4.87 11.30 -43.50
CA LEU A 96 -5.63 10.05 -43.46
C LEU A 96 -7.12 10.32 -43.20
N PRO A 97 -8.04 9.69 -43.95
CA PRO A 97 -9.48 9.91 -43.78
C PRO A 97 -9.98 9.46 -42.40
N ASP A 98 -11.06 10.10 -41.92
CA ASP A 98 -11.76 9.63 -40.72
C ASP A 98 -12.39 8.26 -40.98
N GLY A 99 -12.23 7.32 -40.05
CA GLY A 99 -12.85 6.00 -40.16
C GLY A 99 -12.12 4.90 -39.41
N ASN A 100 -12.68 3.69 -39.47
CA ASN A 100 -12.19 2.52 -38.74
C ASN A 100 -10.83 2.01 -39.25
N GLU A 101 -10.46 2.32 -40.49
CA GLU A 101 -9.18 1.89 -41.10
C GLU A 101 -8.00 2.77 -40.70
N ARG A 102 -8.25 3.93 -40.09
CA ARG A 102 -7.22 4.93 -39.79
C ARG A 102 -6.07 4.36 -38.96
N ARG A 103 -6.36 3.47 -38.00
CA ARG A 103 -5.30 2.81 -37.21
C ARG A 103 -4.43 1.86 -38.02
N ALA A 104 -5.04 1.08 -38.92
CA ALA A 104 -4.28 0.19 -39.82
C ALA A 104 -3.38 1.00 -40.77
N GLN A 105 -3.84 2.17 -41.21
CA GLN A 105 -3.05 3.10 -42.04
C GLN A 105 -1.89 3.73 -41.25
N ILE A 106 -2.10 4.12 -39.99
CA ILE A 106 -1.00 4.56 -39.09
C ILE A 106 0.02 3.44 -38.91
N PHE A 107 -0.44 2.20 -38.69
CA PHE A 107 0.45 1.04 -38.58
C PHE A 107 1.29 0.86 -39.85
N ALA A 108 0.66 0.91 -41.03
CA ALA A 108 1.35 0.82 -42.32
C ALA A 108 2.35 1.97 -42.55
N TYR A 109 2.01 3.19 -42.12
CA TYR A 109 2.91 4.34 -42.17
C TYR A 109 4.22 4.08 -41.40
N TYR A 110 4.14 3.52 -40.19
CA TYR A 110 5.33 3.20 -39.39
C TYR A 110 6.24 2.14 -40.00
N LEU A 111 5.74 1.36 -40.97
CA LEU A 111 6.53 0.40 -41.75
C LEU A 111 7.13 0.99 -43.04
N SER A 112 6.81 2.24 -43.38
CA SER A 112 7.47 2.96 -44.48
C SER A 112 8.84 3.50 -44.06
N ASP A 113 9.71 3.84 -45.02
CA ASP A 113 11.02 4.45 -44.74
C ASP A 113 10.92 5.69 -43.85
N THR A 114 9.93 6.55 -44.10
CA THR A 114 9.68 7.77 -43.31
C THR A 114 9.23 7.43 -41.89
N GLY A 115 8.33 6.45 -41.73
CA GLY A 115 7.85 6.03 -40.42
C GLY A 115 8.92 5.32 -39.59
N LEU A 116 9.74 4.48 -40.24
CA LEU A 116 10.91 3.86 -39.62
C LEU A 116 11.92 4.90 -39.16
N ALA A 117 12.17 5.94 -39.96
CA ALA A 117 13.04 7.06 -39.56
C ALA A 117 12.53 7.80 -38.31
N GLU A 118 11.21 7.90 -38.12
CA GLU A 118 10.64 8.45 -36.88
C GLU A 118 10.81 7.51 -35.68
N LEU A 119 10.58 6.20 -35.86
CA LEU A 119 10.83 5.20 -34.80
C LEU A 119 12.30 5.16 -34.39
N TYR A 120 13.19 5.33 -35.36
CA TYR A 120 14.62 5.50 -35.18
C TYR A 120 14.97 6.70 -34.30
N ALA A 121 14.42 7.88 -34.60
CA ALA A 121 14.60 9.05 -33.76
C ALA A 121 14.07 8.85 -32.32
N LEU A 122 12.97 8.11 -32.16
CA LEU A 122 12.45 7.74 -30.84
C LEU A 122 13.41 6.80 -30.10
N LEU A 123 13.91 5.74 -30.74
CA LEU A 123 14.90 4.82 -30.15
C LEU A 123 16.15 5.56 -29.67
N ASP A 124 16.66 6.49 -30.49
CA ASP A 124 17.87 7.24 -30.19
C ASP A 124 17.68 8.23 -29.03
N SER A 125 16.58 8.99 -29.07
CA SER A 125 16.24 9.98 -28.04
C SER A 125 15.76 9.36 -26.71
N GLY A 126 15.11 8.20 -26.76
CA GLY A 126 14.45 7.60 -25.60
C GLY A 126 13.17 8.33 -25.16
N LEU A 127 12.67 9.28 -25.95
CA LEU A 127 11.52 10.14 -25.62
C LEU A 127 10.19 9.47 -25.96
N TYR A 128 9.96 8.32 -25.35
CA TYR A 128 8.74 7.53 -25.55
C TYR A 128 8.33 6.76 -24.29
N ALA A 129 7.05 6.40 -24.23
CA ALA A 129 6.47 5.60 -23.17
C ALA A 129 5.74 4.36 -23.72
N VAL A 130 5.73 3.30 -22.90
CA VAL A 130 5.00 2.04 -23.14
C VAL A 130 4.06 1.83 -21.96
N LYS A 131 2.75 2.00 -22.17
CA LYS A 131 1.74 1.78 -21.12
C LYS A 131 1.24 0.34 -21.08
N VAL A 132 1.17 -0.30 -22.24
CA VAL A 132 0.83 -1.73 -22.40
C VAL A 132 1.92 -2.41 -23.22
N PRO A 133 2.26 -3.69 -22.97
CA PRO A 133 3.38 -4.33 -23.64
C PRO A 133 3.34 -4.26 -25.17
N GLU A 134 2.16 -4.29 -25.76
CA GLU A 134 1.93 -4.24 -27.21
C GLU A 134 2.52 -2.97 -27.86
N GLU A 135 2.57 -1.85 -27.14
CA GLU A 135 3.12 -0.57 -27.64
C GLU A 135 4.64 -0.61 -27.86
N ALA A 136 5.34 -1.65 -27.40
CA ALA A 136 6.77 -1.85 -27.65
C ALA A 136 7.07 -2.58 -28.97
N ALA A 137 6.06 -3.17 -29.61
CA ALA A 137 6.27 -4.07 -30.75
C ALA A 137 6.94 -3.36 -31.93
N LEU A 138 6.42 -2.20 -32.36
CA LEU A 138 6.98 -1.48 -33.52
C LEU A 138 8.37 -0.88 -33.25
N LEU A 139 8.67 -0.45 -32.01
CA LEU A 139 10.03 -0.02 -31.65
C LEU A 139 11.03 -1.18 -31.72
N THR A 140 10.58 -2.38 -31.32
CA THR A 140 11.41 -3.58 -31.41
C THR A 140 11.63 -3.99 -32.86
N VAL A 141 10.60 -3.97 -33.70
CA VAL A 141 10.72 -4.17 -35.16
C VAL A 141 11.72 -3.19 -35.77
N ALA A 142 11.58 -1.90 -35.49
CA ALA A 142 12.50 -0.89 -36.00
C ALA A 142 13.95 -1.20 -35.56
N TRP A 143 14.16 -1.50 -34.27
CA TRP A 143 15.49 -1.83 -33.77
C TRP A 143 16.09 -3.07 -34.47
N LEU A 144 15.31 -4.14 -34.64
CA LEU A 144 15.76 -5.37 -35.30
C LEU A 144 16.16 -5.13 -36.76
N LEU A 145 15.35 -4.38 -37.51
CA LEU A 145 15.68 -3.97 -38.88
C LEU A 145 16.98 -3.18 -38.94
N ARG A 146 17.19 -2.24 -37.99
CA ARG A 146 18.43 -1.46 -37.89
C ARG A 146 19.64 -2.34 -37.54
N ALA A 147 19.44 -3.40 -36.76
CA ALA A 147 20.46 -4.37 -36.40
C ALA A 147 20.74 -5.43 -37.50
N GLY A 148 19.96 -5.44 -38.58
CA GLY A 148 20.06 -6.41 -39.68
C GLY A 148 19.34 -7.73 -39.44
N ASP A 149 18.50 -7.82 -38.40
CA ASP A 149 17.69 -9.01 -38.08
C ASP A 149 16.29 -8.91 -38.71
N GLU A 150 16.25 -9.10 -40.04
CA GLU A 150 14.99 -9.07 -40.80
C GLU A 150 14.06 -10.23 -40.43
N GLY A 151 14.62 -11.40 -40.08
CA GLY A 151 13.86 -12.59 -39.71
C GLY A 151 13.08 -12.38 -38.41
N GLY A 152 13.74 -11.84 -37.38
CA GLY A 152 13.08 -11.48 -36.12
C GLY A 152 12.00 -10.40 -36.32
N ALA A 153 12.28 -9.37 -37.13
CA ALA A 153 11.32 -8.33 -37.45
C ALA A 153 10.06 -8.90 -38.13
N LEU A 154 10.24 -9.78 -39.13
CA LEU A 154 9.13 -10.42 -39.85
C LEU A 154 8.29 -11.31 -38.93
N ALA A 155 8.91 -12.09 -38.05
CA ALA A 155 8.20 -12.95 -37.09
C ALA A 155 7.28 -12.15 -36.14
N ILE A 156 7.72 -10.96 -35.70
CA ILE A 156 6.87 -10.05 -34.93
C ILE A 156 5.71 -9.57 -35.79
N LEU A 157 5.98 -9.10 -37.02
CA LEU A 157 4.98 -8.56 -37.92
C LEU A 157 3.88 -9.59 -38.26
N ASP A 158 4.26 -10.83 -38.56
CA ASP A 158 3.32 -11.93 -38.81
C ASP A 158 2.37 -12.16 -37.62
N SER A 159 2.87 -11.97 -36.40
CA SER A 159 2.09 -12.12 -35.17
C SER A 159 1.11 -10.96 -34.93
N ILE A 160 1.49 -9.72 -35.27
CA ILE A 160 0.73 -8.52 -34.90
C ILE A 160 -0.11 -7.92 -36.03
N GLN A 161 0.25 -8.15 -37.30
CA GLN A 161 -0.42 -7.60 -38.49
C GLN A 161 -1.94 -7.88 -38.50
N PRO A 162 -2.44 -9.08 -38.13
CA PRO A 162 -3.88 -9.35 -38.09
C PRO A 162 -4.68 -8.41 -37.18
N TYR A 163 -4.00 -7.75 -36.23
CA TYR A 163 -4.61 -6.86 -35.24
C TYR A 163 -4.26 -5.38 -35.47
N SER A 164 -3.55 -5.04 -36.55
CA SER A 164 -3.06 -3.69 -36.87
C SER A 164 -4.14 -2.60 -36.91
N GLY A 165 -5.36 -2.93 -37.34
CA GLY A 165 -6.50 -2.00 -37.33
C GLY A 165 -7.21 -1.86 -35.98
N ARG A 166 -6.91 -2.75 -35.02
CA ARG A 166 -7.62 -2.87 -33.75
C ARG A 166 -6.78 -2.40 -32.58
N PHE A 167 -5.50 -2.77 -32.53
CA PHE A 167 -4.61 -2.50 -31.41
C PHE A 167 -3.59 -1.43 -31.73
N ARG A 168 -3.26 -0.65 -30.70
CA ARG A 168 -2.11 0.26 -30.74
C ARG A 168 -0.81 -0.51 -30.51
N PHE A 169 0.03 -0.59 -31.53
CA PHE A 169 1.39 -1.17 -31.46
C PHE A 169 2.51 -0.11 -31.49
N ALA A 170 2.18 1.13 -31.85
CA ALA A 170 3.11 2.24 -31.86
C ALA A 170 3.30 2.80 -30.44
N PRO A 171 4.52 3.22 -30.08
CA PRO A 171 4.78 3.80 -28.76
C PRO A 171 4.07 5.14 -28.61
N ARG A 172 4.03 5.64 -27.38
CA ARG A 172 3.58 7.02 -27.09
C ARG A 172 4.78 7.93 -27.09
N ARG A 173 4.64 9.14 -27.63
CA ARG A 173 5.65 10.18 -27.46
C ARG A 173 5.61 10.65 -26.01
N ASP A 174 6.78 10.76 -25.39
CA ASP A 174 6.93 11.28 -24.03
C ASP A 174 7.90 12.47 -24.05
N ALA A 175 7.73 13.40 -23.12
CA ALA A 175 8.56 14.59 -23.03
C ALA A 175 9.84 14.37 -22.21
N THR A 176 9.92 13.27 -21.44
CA THR A 176 11.05 13.05 -20.52
C THR A 176 11.59 11.64 -20.54
N LEU A 177 12.91 11.54 -20.50
CA LEU A 177 13.64 10.31 -20.29
C LEU A 177 13.82 10.03 -18.80
N ILE A 178 13.14 9.00 -18.28
CA ILE A 178 13.45 8.42 -16.97
C ILE A 178 14.45 7.27 -17.21
N PRO A 179 15.65 7.32 -16.60
CA PRO A 179 16.60 6.21 -16.74
C PRO A 179 16.01 4.89 -16.24
N PRO A 180 16.30 3.74 -16.88
CA PRO A 180 15.93 2.44 -16.34
C PRO A 180 16.36 2.29 -14.88
N GLY A 181 15.53 1.62 -14.06
CA GLY A 181 15.80 1.49 -12.62
C GLY A 181 15.43 2.70 -11.75
N HIS A 182 15.09 3.85 -12.34
CA HIS A 182 14.71 5.06 -11.60
C HIS A 182 13.19 5.27 -11.61
N THR A 183 12.67 5.81 -10.51
CA THR A 183 11.26 6.22 -10.40
C THR A 183 11.11 7.28 -9.33
N PHE A 184 9.90 7.81 -9.19
CA PHE A 184 9.45 8.65 -8.09
C PHE A 184 8.24 8.00 -7.41
N ARG A 185 7.93 8.42 -6.18
CA ARG A 185 6.77 7.89 -5.41
C ARG A 185 5.51 8.72 -5.56
N MET A 186 5.67 9.98 -5.94
CA MET A 186 4.60 10.95 -6.05
C MET A 186 4.94 11.91 -7.18
N SER A 187 4.03 12.11 -8.12
CA SER A 187 4.21 13.13 -9.15
C SER A 187 4.15 14.54 -8.54
N VAL A 188 4.65 15.54 -9.27
CA VAL A 188 4.55 16.95 -8.88
C VAL A 188 3.09 17.37 -8.67
N SER A 189 2.15 16.89 -9.48
CA SER A 189 0.72 17.19 -9.33
C SER A 189 0.13 16.60 -8.06
N GLU A 190 0.46 15.34 -7.75
CA GLU A 190 0.04 14.71 -6.50
C GLU A 190 0.64 15.43 -5.28
N ALA A 191 1.91 15.81 -5.33
CA ALA A 191 2.55 16.58 -4.27
C ALA A 191 1.90 17.95 -4.09
N ARG A 192 1.61 18.66 -5.19
CA ARG A 192 0.87 19.92 -5.20
C ARG A 192 -0.52 19.75 -4.59
N GLN A 193 -1.23 18.68 -4.93
CA GLN A 193 -2.54 18.38 -4.35
C GLN A 193 -2.44 18.05 -2.85
N ALA A 194 -1.45 17.27 -2.42
CA ALA A 194 -1.21 16.94 -1.02
C ALA A 194 -0.88 18.17 -0.17
N LEU A 195 -0.13 19.13 -0.73
CA LEU A 195 0.15 20.42 -0.10
C LEU A 195 -1.12 21.27 -0.01
N LYS A 196 -1.90 21.39 -1.10
CA LYS A 196 -3.17 22.13 -1.11
C LYS A 196 -4.24 21.57 -0.17
N ALA A 197 -4.29 20.25 -0.03
CA ALA A 197 -5.24 19.56 0.86
C ALA A 197 -4.91 19.75 2.35
N ARG A 198 -3.76 20.36 2.68
CA ARG A 198 -3.33 20.51 4.06
C ARG A 198 -4.00 21.72 4.70
N HIS A 199 -4.98 21.45 5.54
CA HIS A 199 -5.63 22.45 6.37
C HIS A 199 -5.04 22.47 7.78
N SER A 200 -5.10 23.64 8.43
CA SER A 200 -4.74 23.73 9.84
C SER A 200 -5.79 22.97 10.66
N PRO A 201 -5.40 22.20 11.70
CA PRO A 201 -6.37 21.58 12.60
C PRO A 201 -7.35 22.64 13.14
N PRO A 202 -8.67 22.37 13.22
CA PRO A 202 -9.66 23.36 13.66
C PRO A 202 -9.35 23.98 15.04
N VAL A 203 -8.61 23.25 15.88
CA VAL A 203 -8.15 23.71 17.20
C VAL A 203 -7.12 24.86 17.07
N ILE A 204 -6.20 24.78 16.10
CA ILE A 204 -5.20 25.81 15.84
C ILE A 204 -5.87 27.04 15.24
N GLU A 205 -6.79 26.87 14.29
CA GLU A 205 -7.53 27.98 13.71
C GLU A 205 -8.38 28.72 14.76
N SER A 206 -9.08 27.97 15.63
CA SER A 206 -9.79 28.56 16.77
C SER A 206 -8.86 29.26 17.77
N MET A 207 -7.65 28.74 17.98
CA MET A 207 -6.65 29.38 18.84
C MET A 207 -6.20 30.71 18.23
N LEU A 208 -5.80 30.73 16.95
CA LEU A 208 -5.34 31.94 16.26
C LEU A 208 -6.43 33.01 16.22
N GLU A 209 -7.68 32.63 15.94
CA GLU A 209 -8.82 33.55 16.01
C GLU A 209 -9.00 34.12 17.43
N THR A 210 -8.84 33.29 18.46
CA THR A 210 -8.89 33.75 19.86
C THR A 210 -7.77 34.75 20.15
N LEU A 211 -6.54 34.49 19.71
CA LEU A 211 -5.40 35.37 19.97
C LEU A 211 -5.49 36.70 19.21
N ARG A 212 -5.89 36.67 17.92
CA ARG A 212 -5.94 37.84 17.04
C ARG A 212 -7.15 38.75 17.27
N VAL A 213 -8.31 38.16 17.59
CA VAL A 213 -9.58 38.89 17.64
C VAL A 213 -10.11 38.98 19.06
N TRP A 214 -10.36 37.82 19.68
CA TRP A 214 -11.13 37.77 20.92
C TRP A 214 -10.35 38.25 22.14
N ASN A 215 -9.04 38.02 22.18
CA ASN A 215 -8.19 38.45 23.28
C ASN A 215 -8.03 39.98 23.34
N PRO A 216 -7.70 40.69 22.24
CA PRO A 216 -7.70 42.15 22.21
C PRO A 216 -9.08 42.77 22.49
N TYR A 217 -10.15 42.17 21.96
CA TYR A 217 -11.52 42.59 22.27
C TYR A 217 -11.83 42.45 23.78
N ALA A 218 -11.42 41.33 24.39
CA ALA A 218 -11.62 41.09 25.81
C ALA A 218 -10.88 42.10 26.70
N ASP A 219 -9.73 42.62 26.29
CA ASP A 219 -9.01 43.62 27.10
C ASP A 219 -9.65 45.00 26.98
N ARG A 220 -10.15 45.38 25.79
CA ARG A 220 -10.95 46.62 25.64
C ARG A 220 -12.20 46.57 26.50
N LEU A 221 -12.85 45.41 26.56
CA LEU A 221 -14.00 45.19 27.43
C LEU A 221 -13.62 45.21 28.92
N LEU A 222 -12.46 44.64 29.28
CA LEU A 222 -11.95 44.70 30.65
C LEU A 222 -11.60 46.14 31.05
N ALA A 223 -10.96 46.91 30.16
CA ALA A 223 -10.60 48.30 30.40
C ALA A 223 -11.84 49.20 30.60
N LEU A 224 -12.94 48.92 29.90
CA LEU A 224 -14.22 49.59 30.11
C LEU A 224 -14.77 49.36 31.53
N TRP A 225 -14.68 48.13 32.03
CA TRP A 225 -15.31 47.71 33.29
C TRP A 225 -14.43 47.84 34.52
N TYR A 226 -13.10 47.87 34.36
CA TYR A 226 -12.14 47.89 35.46
C TYR A 226 -12.30 49.11 36.37
N PRO A 227 -12.47 50.36 35.87
CA PRO A 227 -12.71 51.54 36.72
C PRO A 227 -14.05 51.50 37.47
N CYS A 228 -15.02 50.73 36.98
CA CYS A 228 -16.34 50.59 37.61
C CYS A 228 -16.33 49.63 38.81
N VAL A 229 -15.20 48.99 39.11
CA VAL A 229 -15.04 47.95 40.14
C VAL A 229 -13.87 48.31 41.06
N GLU A 230 -13.96 49.46 41.76
CA GLU A 230 -13.02 49.87 42.81
C GLU A 230 -13.69 49.91 44.20
N ASP A 231 -12.96 49.44 45.22
CA ASP A 231 -13.31 49.52 46.64
C ASP A 231 -14.75 49.10 47.01
N GLY A 232 -15.25 48.04 46.38
CA GLY A 232 -16.54 47.45 46.70
C GLY A 232 -17.76 48.25 46.23
N THR A 233 -17.57 49.43 45.62
CA THR A 233 -18.64 50.25 45.04
C THR A 233 -18.69 50.12 43.52
N PHE A 234 -19.87 49.88 42.97
CA PHE A 234 -20.08 49.76 41.53
C PHE A 234 -20.69 51.06 41.01
N LYS A 235 -19.91 51.84 40.27
CA LYS A 235 -20.37 53.11 39.68
C LYS A 235 -20.28 53.03 38.17
N LEU A 236 -21.41 53.25 37.50
CA LEU A 236 -21.45 53.42 36.05
C LEU A 236 -20.80 54.75 35.69
N GLY A 237 -20.09 54.77 34.56
CA GLY A 237 -19.46 55.98 34.05
C GLY A 237 -20.46 56.99 33.49
N ASP A 238 -19.92 58.08 32.98
CA ASP A 238 -20.64 59.17 32.32
C ASP A 238 -21.21 58.76 30.94
N GLU A 239 -21.78 59.73 30.21
CA GLU A 239 -22.31 59.49 28.86
C GLU A 239 -21.24 59.00 27.87
N ALA A 240 -19.98 59.40 28.03
CA ALA A 240 -18.88 58.90 27.21
C ALA A 240 -18.60 57.41 27.45
N TRP A 241 -18.71 56.96 28.71
CA TRP A 241 -18.65 55.54 29.04
C TRP A 241 -19.82 54.76 28.43
N LYS A 242 -21.06 55.28 28.52
CA LYS A 242 -22.25 54.63 27.93
C LYS A 242 -22.13 54.46 26.42
N GLN A 243 -21.61 55.47 25.72
CA GLN A 243 -21.36 55.38 24.29
C GLN A 243 -20.31 54.31 23.96
N SER A 244 -19.23 54.24 24.75
CA SER A 244 -18.18 53.22 24.59
C SER A 244 -18.71 51.80 24.86
N ALA A 245 -19.59 51.65 25.86
CA ALA A 245 -20.27 50.39 26.17
C ALA A 245 -21.20 49.94 25.03
N ALA A 246 -21.98 50.85 24.44
CA ALA A 246 -22.85 50.59 23.30
C ALA A 246 -22.04 50.14 22.06
N ASN A 247 -20.94 50.84 21.78
CA ASN A 247 -20.05 50.54 20.65
C ASN A 247 -19.43 49.13 20.77
N LEU A 248 -18.86 48.80 21.93
CA LEU A 248 -18.26 47.49 22.18
C LEU A 248 -19.31 46.37 22.14
N ALA A 249 -20.54 46.62 22.58
CA ALA A 249 -21.63 45.65 22.50
C ALA A 249 -22.06 45.38 21.04
N SER A 250 -22.15 46.42 20.21
CA SER A 250 -22.44 46.27 18.77
C SER A 250 -21.30 45.55 18.04
N GLU A 251 -20.05 45.90 18.35
CA GLU A 251 -18.86 45.25 17.78
C GLU A 251 -18.84 43.74 18.06
N PHE A 252 -19.27 43.30 19.25
CA PHE A 252 -19.37 41.88 19.59
C PHE A 252 -20.26 41.10 18.63
N VAL A 253 -21.41 41.67 18.23
CA VAL A 253 -22.36 41.02 17.31
C VAL A 253 -21.71 40.86 15.94
N SER A 254 -21.01 41.89 15.46
CA SER A 254 -20.27 41.87 14.20
C SER A 254 -19.12 40.86 14.22
N LEU A 255 -18.26 40.89 15.25
CA LEU A 255 -17.13 39.97 15.40
C LEU A 255 -17.59 38.52 15.51
N LYS A 256 -18.68 38.25 16.23
CA LYS A 256 -19.24 36.89 16.33
C LYS A 256 -19.73 36.34 14.99
N LYS A 257 -20.25 37.20 14.10
CA LYS A 257 -20.66 36.80 12.75
C LYS A 257 -19.45 36.56 11.84
N LYS A 258 -18.41 37.39 11.96
CA LYS A 258 -17.21 37.35 11.11
C LYS A 258 -16.21 36.25 11.52
N TYR A 259 -16.15 35.90 12.81
CA TYR A 259 -15.15 35.01 13.40
C TYR A 259 -15.82 33.92 14.27
N PRO A 260 -16.32 32.82 13.67
CA PRO A 260 -17.16 31.83 14.35
C PRO A 260 -16.40 30.67 15.01
N LEU A 261 -15.08 30.56 14.86
CA LEU A 261 -14.32 29.36 15.21
C LEU A 261 -14.14 29.22 16.73
N SER A 262 -14.01 30.33 17.47
CA SER A 262 -13.71 30.37 18.91
C SER A 262 -14.93 30.18 19.82
N ARG A 263 -15.65 29.07 19.67
CA ARG A 263 -16.92 28.80 20.39
C ARG A 263 -16.80 28.85 21.91
N LYS A 264 -15.64 28.48 22.48
CA LYS A 264 -15.40 28.50 23.94
C LYS A 264 -15.44 29.91 24.52
N VAL A 265 -14.93 30.89 23.76
CA VAL A 265 -14.78 32.29 24.21
C VAL A 265 -16.09 33.07 24.10
N VAL A 266 -16.94 32.68 23.15
CA VAL A 266 -18.24 33.31 22.85
C VAL A 266 -19.44 32.53 23.41
N ARG A 267 -19.17 31.48 24.21
CA ARG A 267 -20.21 30.63 24.81
C ARG A 267 -21.10 31.45 25.77
N LYS A 268 -22.40 31.14 25.81
CA LYS A 268 -23.31 31.62 26.85
C LYS A 268 -22.74 31.29 28.24
N GLY A 269 -22.68 32.28 29.11
CA GLY A 269 -22.13 32.17 30.46
C GLY A 269 -20.62 32.41 30.58
N SER A 270 -19.93 32.74 29.48
CA SER A 270 -18.51 33.15 29.53
C SER A 270 -18.35 34.56 30.10
N ASN A 271 -17.17 34.89 30.62
CA ASN A 271 -16.87 36.23 31.18
C ASN A 271 -17.12 37.34 30.15
N ILE A 272 -16.72 37.14 28.89
CA ILE A 272 -16.98 38.12 27.82
C ILE A 272 -18.47 38.31 27.61
N GLN A 273 -19.25 37.22 27.52
CA GLN A 273 -20.69 37.33 27.30
C GLN A 273 -21.41 38.03 28.46
N TRP A 274 -20.99 37.80 29.71
CA TRP A 274 -21.53 38.54 30.86
C TRP A 274 -21.20 40.03 30.80
N LEU A 275 -19.95 40.39 30.48
CA LEU A 275 -19.52 41.78 30.39
C LEU A 275 -20.18 42.52 29.21
N VAL A 276 -20.40 41.85 28.06
CA VAL A 276 -21.13 42.42 26.92
C VAL A 276 -22.61 42.60 27.23
N SER A 277 -23.27 41.58 27.81
CA SER A 277 -24.69 41.70 28.18
C SER A 277 -24.91 42.80 29.22
N ALA A 278 -23.98 42.98 30.16
CA ALA A 278 -24.01 44.11 31.09
C ALA A 278 -23.78 45.45 30.38
N ALA A 279 -22.91 45.51 29.37
CA ALA A 279 -22.61 46.74 28.62
C ALA A 279 -23.82 47.19 27.79
N SER A 280 -24.50 46.26 27.13
CA SER A 280 -25.77 46.52 26.43
C SER A 280 -26.84 47.06 27.39
N ALA A 281 -27.03 46.40 28.54
CA ALA A 281 -28.03 46.81 29.53
C ALA A 281 -27.71 48.19 30.15
N ALA A 282 -26.44 48.49 30.38
CA ALA A 282 -26.00 49.78 30.94
C ALA A 282 -26.12 50.94 29.93
N SER A 283 -26.04 50.66 28.63
CA SER A 283 -26.15 51.66 27.57
C SER A 283 -27.59 52.05 27.23
N SER A 284 -28.60 51.22 27.58
CA SER A 284 -30.01 51.60 27.46
C SER A 284 -30.42 52.49 28.63
N ALA A 285 -30.88 53.71 28.34
CA ALA A 285 -31.16 54.77 29.32
C ALA A 285 -32.23 54.44 30.39
N GLU A 286 -32.92 53.30 30.30
CA GLU A 286 -34.09 52.97 31.12
C GLU A 286 -33.87 51.91 32.22
N THR A 287 -32.69 51.30 32.36
CA THR A 287 -32.51 50.23 33.37
C THR A 287 -31.21 50.32 34.16
N ALA A 288 -31.34 50.53 35.47
CA ALA A 288 -30.24 50.29 36.40
C ALA A 288 -29.82 48.82 36.35
N LEU A 289 -28.51 48.57 36.30
CA LEU A 289 -27.95 47.22 36.31
C LEU A 289 -28.44 46.42 37.52
N THR A 290 -29.04 45.26 37.28
CA THR A 290 -29.53 44.42 38.39
C THR A 290 -28.37 43.97 39.29
N ARG A 291 -28.65 43.82 40.59
CA ARG A 291 -27.66 43.39 41.60
C ARG A 291 -26.93 42.08 41.21
N VAL A 292 -27.65 41.18 40.52
CA VAL A 292 -27.13 39.91 40.01
C VAL A 292 -26.11 40.13 38.89
N LEU A 293 -26.45 40.94 37.88
CA LEU A 293 -25.54 41.25 36.76
C LEU A 293 -24.31 42.01 37.26
N ALA A 294 -24.47 42.99 38.16
CA ALA A 294 -23.35 43.71 38.77
C ALA A 294 -22.41 42.77 39.56
N GLY A 295 -22.96 41.77 40.26
CA GLY A 295 -22.16 40.72 40.92
C GLY A 295 -21.36 39.85 39.94
N ARG A 296 -21.97 39.52 38.79
CA ARG A 296 -21.31 38.74 37.72
C ARG A 296 -20.21 39.54 37.03
N VAL A 297 -20.44 40.83 36.76
CA VAL A 297 -19.43 41.75 36.20
C VAL A 297 -18.23 41.84 37.14
N ARG A 298 -18.45 42.09 38.44
CA ARG A 298 -17.37 42.13 39.44
C ARG A 298 -16.53 40.86 39.44
N LYS A 299 -17.18 39.69 39.47
CA LYS A 299 -16.49 38.39 39.41
C LYS A 299 -15.71 38.21 38.10
N ALA A 300 -16.31 38.55 36.96
CA ALA A 300 -15.67 38.43 35.66
C ALA A 300 -14.43 39.33 35.53
N VAL A 301 -14.48 40.56 36.05
CA VAL A 301 -13.35 41.51 36.12
C VAL A 301 -12.23 40.92 36.97
N VAL A 302 -12.52 40.48 38.21
CA VAL A 302 -11.52 39.87 39.11
C VAL A 302 -10.85 38.65 38.48
N ASP A 303 -11.64 37.75 37.89
CA ASP A 303 -11.12 36.54 37.23
C ASP A 303 -10.24 36.88 36.01
N MET A 304 -10.62 37.91 35.23
CA MET A 304 -9.85 38.36 34.07
C MET A 304 -8.55 39.07 34.48
N VAL A 305 -8.57 39.93 35.49
CA VAL A 305 -7.38 40.61 36.04
C VAL A 305 -6.40 39.60 36.62
N LYS A 306 -6.88 38.62 37.40
CA LYS A 306 -6.03 37.54 37.95
C LYS A 306 -5.32 36.76 36.83
N LYS A 307 -6.05 36.47 35.75
CA LYS A 307 -5.58 35.66 34.62
C LYS A 307 -4.65 36.42 33.67
N ARG A 308 -4.92 37.70 33.37
CA ARG A 308 -4.30 38.46 32.27
C ARG A 308 -3.46 39.65 32.73
N GLY A 309 -3.64 40.14 33.96
CA GLY A 309 -3.12 41.44 34.43
C GLY A 309 -4.19 42.53 34.38
N ALA A 310 -3.99 43.61 35.15
CA ALA A 310 -4.85 44.79 35.12
C ALA A 310 -4.66 45.57 33.81
N PRO A 311 -5.68 46.29 33.31
CA PRO A 311 -5.51 47.23 32.20
C PRO A 311 -4.34 48.20 32.48
N GLY A 312 -3.45 48.37 31.51
CA GLY A 312 -2.26 49.22 31.64
C GLY A 312 -1.09 48.62 32.44
N SER A 313 -1.21 47.40 32.97
CA SER A 313 -0.10 46.74 33.69
C SER A 313 0.92 46.09 32.76
N ASP A 314 2.19 46.04 33.19
CA ASP A 314 3.28 45.35 32.47
C ASP A 314 2.95 43.89 32.17
N LYS A 315 2.26 43.22 33.10
CA LYS A 315 1.82 41.82 32.95
C LYS A 315 0.88 41.62 31.76
N LEU A 316 -0.04 42.56 31.52
CA LEU A 316 -0.96 42.51 30.38
C LEU A 316 -0.20 42.77 29.07
N THR A 317 0.70 43.76 29.07
CA THR A 317 1.55 44.10 27.93
C THR A 317 2.45 42.93 27.52
N GLU A 318 3.14 42.30 28.47
CA GLU A 318 3.99 41.14 28.22
C GLU A 318 3.19 39.93 27.71
N THR A 319 2.01 39.69 28.29
CA THR A 319 1.10 38.62 27.82
C THR A 319 0.63 38.88 26.39
N ARG A 320 0.38 40.13 26.02
CA ARG A 320 -0.03 40.51 24.67
C ARG A 320 1.11 40.39 23.67
N LEU A 321 2.31 40.82 24.04
CA LEU A 321 3.49 40.67 23.20
C LEU A 321 3.70 39.19 22.84
N ARG A 322 3.73 38.30 23.85
CA ARG A 322 3.86 36.84 23.64
C ARG A 322 2.75 36.26 22.75
N GLN A 323 1.50 36.64 22.99
CA GLN A 323 0.36 36.13 22.22
C GLN A 323 0.30 36.67 20.80
N THR A 324 0.76 37.90 20.59
CA THR A 324 0.90 38.52 19.27
C THR A 324 2.00 37.81 18.51
N THR A 325 3.16 37.55 19.11
CA THR A 325 4.22 36.73 18.52
C THR A 325 3.71 35.34 18.11
N VAL A 326 2.96 34.65 18.98
CA VAL A 326 2.37 33.33 18.64
C VAL A 326 1.29 33.43 17.56
N ALA A 327 0.53 34.53 17.52
CA ALA A 327 -0.47 34.76 16.49
C ALA A 327 0.13 35.22 15.15
N GLU A 328 1.31 35.83 15.17
CA GLU A 328 2.12 36.26 14.03
C GLU A 328 2.97 35.12 13.47
N MET A 329 3.23 34.07 14.26
CA MET A 329 3.73 32.80 13.73
C MET A 329 2.78 32.32 12.62
N GLN A 330 3.35 32.12 11.44
CA GLN A 330 2.61 31.96 10.20
C GLN A 330 1.88 30.62 10.17
N SER A 331 0.74 30.59 9.48
CA SER A 331 -0.02 29.34 9.37
C SER A 331 0.71 28.35 8.47
N SER A 332 0.82 27.10 8.91
CA SER A 332 1.35 26.00 8.11
C SER A 332 0.60 25.81 6.80
N THR A 333 -0.67 26.24 6.75
CA THR A 333 -1.50 26.30 5.54
C THR A 333 -0.94 27.29 4.50
N GLN A 334 -0.57 28.51 4.90
CA GLN A 334 -0.01 29.50 3.97
C GLN A 334 1.32 29.03 3.38
N LEU A 335 2.18 28.44 4.22
CA LEU A 335 3.46 27.87 3.77
C LEU A 335 3.25 26.67 2.83
N ALA A 336 2.22 25.85 3.06
CA ALA A 336 1.84 24.78 2.13
C ALA A 336 1.35 25.32 0.78
N THR A 337 0.57 26.42 0.78
CA THR A 337 0.13 27.09 -0.45
C THR A 337 1.31 27.61 -1.25
N ILE A 338 2.24 28.33 -0.61
CA ILE A 338 3.47 28.82 -1.27
C ILE A 338 4.24 27.66 -1.89
N ALA A 339 4.48 26.58 -1.13
CA ALA A 339 5.17 25.41 -1.65
C ALA A 339 4.44 24.74 -2.83
N ALA A 340 3.10 24.73 -2.82
CA ALA A 340 2.30 24.19 -3.92
C ALA A 340 2.32 25.08 -5.18
N GLU A 341 2.54 26.39 -5.03
CA GLU A 341 2.65 27.33 -6.14
C GLU A 341 4.04 27.32 -6.80
N ARG A 342 5.09 26.98 -6.05
CA ARG A 342 6.43 26.74 -6.59
C ARG A 342 6.47 25.58 -7.61
N LEU A 343 5.56 24.62 -7.46
CA LEU A 343 5.43 23.45 -8.34
C LEU A 343 4.61 23.81 -9.61
N THR A 344 5.28 24.41 -10.60
CA THR A 344 4.66 24.92 -11.85
C THR A 344 4.36 23.84 -12.91
N GLU A 345 3.66 24.23 -13.98
CA GLU A 345 2.96 23.35 -14.95
C GLU A 345 3.79 22.35 -15.79
N PRO A 346 5.06 22.57 -16.21
CA PRO A 346 5.67 21.65 -17.16
C PRO A 346 5.97 20.25 -16.59
N LEU A 347 5.92 20.06 -15.26
CA LEU A 347 6.34 18.82 -14.60
C LEU A 347 5.21 18.04 -13.90
N GLN A 348 3.92 18.39 -14.11
CA GLN A 348 2.82 17.91 -13.25
C GLN A 348 2.71 16.38 -13.15
N GLN A 349 3.00 15.62 -14.22
CA GLN A 349 2.93 14.15 -14.20
C GLN A 349 4.28 13.47 -13.88
N MET A 350 5.29 14.25 -13.49
CA MET A 350 6.67 13.80 -13.36
C MET A 350 7.19 13.90 -11.93
N GLY A 351 8.36 13.32 -11.68
CA GLY A 351 9.16 13.57 -10.47
C GLY A 351 10.14 14.73 -10.65
N LEU A 352 10.71 15.20 -9.55
CA LEU A 352 11.76 16.22 -9.50
C LEU A 352 13.14 15.54 -9.47
N LEU A 353 14.11 16.03 -10.24
CA LEU A 353 15.50 15.55 -10.15
C LEU A 353 16.12 15.97 -8.81
N ASP A 354 15.90 17.22 -8.41
CA ASP A 354 16.31 17.75 -7.11
C ASP A 354 15.13 18.47 -6.43
N PRO A 355 14.43 17.82 -5.48
CA PRO A 355 13.37 18.47 -4.73
C PRO A 355 13.84 19.63 -3.83
N THR A 356 15.14 19.72 -3.53
CA THR A 356 15.67 20.75 -2.61
C THR A 356 15.62 22.15 -3.20
N GLU A 357 15.56 22.28 -4.52
CA GLU A 357 15.35 23.56 -5.22
C GLU A 357 14.02 24.23 -4.82
N TYR A 358 13.06 23.45 -4.33
CA TYR A 358 11.70 23.92 -4.01
C TYR A 358 11.46 24.08 -2.50
N THR A 359 12.42 23.68 -1.65
CA THR A 359 12.33 23.73 -0.17
C THR A 359 12.98 24.97 0.46
N GLY A 360 13.52 25.89 -0.34
CA GLY A 360 14.15 27.13 0.14
C GLY A 360 13.22 28.01 0.99
N PRO A 361 13.76 28.99 1.74
CA PRO A 361 12.93 29.90 2.55
C PRO A 361 12.03 30.79 1.67
N VAL A 362 11.04 31.44 2.29
CA VAL A 362 10.10 32.35 1.60
C VAL A 362 10.84 33.52 0.96
N THR A 363 10.63 33.74 -0.33
CA THR A 363 11.23 34.84 -1.10
C THR A 363 10.51 36.17 -0.83
N ALA A 364 11.14 37.30 -1.20
CA ALA A 364 10.52 38.61 -1.07
C ALA A 364 9.23 38.75 -1.90
N ALA A 365 9.16 38.12 -3.09
CA ALA A 365 7.96 38.13 -3.94
C ALA A 365 6.80 37.35 -3.31
N GLU A 366 7.07 36.13 -2.82
CA GLU A 366 6.09 35.30 -2.11
C GLU A 366 5.61 35.98 -0.81
N SER A 367 6.52 36.71 -0.15
CA SER A 367 6.20 37.46 1.07
C SER A 367 5.10 38.49 0.81
N MET A 368 5.24 39.28 -0.27
CA MET A 368 4.24 40.27 -0.67
C MET A 368 2.92 39.64 -1.09
N ALA A 369 2.94 38.49 -1.78
CA ALA A 369 1.74 37.83 -2.30
C ALA A 369 0.90 37.15 -1.21
N HIS A 370 1.54 36.56 -0.19
CA HIS A 370 0.85 35.70 0.80
C HIS A 370 0.81 36.27 2.23
N GLY A 371 1.44 37.42 2.48
CA GLY A 371 1.51 38.04 3.80
C GLY A 371 2.33 37.23 4.81
N VAL A 372 3.36 36.54 4.31
CA VAL A 372 4.28 35.66 5.05
C VAL A 372 5.63 36.37 5.08
N ALA A 373 6.34 36.41 6.21
CA ALA A 373 7.62 37.14 6.28
C ALA A 373 8.68 36.49 5.38
N ALA A 374 9.44 37.31 4.65
CA ALA A 374 10.58 36.85 3.87
C ALA A 374 11.60 36.13 4.76
N ASN A 375 12.34 35.18 4.18
CA ASN A 375 13.30 34.30 4.86
C ASN A 375 12.70 33.32 5.88
N THR A 376 11.36 33.19 5.96
CA THR A 376 10.76 32.14 6.79
C THR A 376 11.13 30.76 6.23
N PRO A 377 11.72 29.85 7.01
CA PRO A 377 12.04 28.49 6.55
C PRO A 377 10.77 27.68 6.26
N MET A 378 10.86 26.78 5.28
CA MET A 378 9.77 25.84 5.02
C MET A 378 9.65 24.81 6.14
N PRO A 379 8.42 24.42 6.54
CA PRO A 379 8.24 23.38 7.55
C PRO A 379 8.66 22.00 7.03
N ASP A 380 9.13 21.12 7.92
CA ASP A 380 9.60 19.75 7.60
C ASP A 380 8.61 18.90 6.79
N PHE A 381 7.30 19.16 6.89
CA PHE A 381 6.33 18.41 6.10
C PHE A 381 6.40 18.72 4.60
N VAL A 382 6.81 19.94 4.22
CA VAL A 382 7.02 20.32 2.82
C VAL A 382 8.15 19.50 2.25
N ASP A 383 9.29 19.48 2.95
CA ASP A 383 10.44 18.64 2.61
C ASP A 383 10.07 17.16 2.51
N ARG A 384 9.32 16.61 3.49
CA ARG A 384 8.85 15.21 3.43
C ARG A 384 7.93 14.91 2.25
N ILE A 385 7.11 15.86 1.79
CA ILE A 385 6.26 15.66 0.61
C ILE A 385 7.12 15.73 -0.65
N LEU A 386 7.97 16.75 -0.76
CA LEU A 386 8.82 16.96 -1.94
C LEU A 386 9.87 15.86 -2.12
N LYS A 387 10.44 15.31 -1.05
CA LYS A 387 11.33 14.13 -1.12
C LYS A 387 10.69 12.93 -1.82
N ARG A 388 9.37 12.77 -1.77
CA ARG A 388 8.65 11.69 -2.46
C ARG A 388 8.53 11.90 -3.97
N THR A 389 8.75 13.13 -4.42
CA THR A 389 8.81 13.46 -5.85
C THR A 389 10.18 13.20 -6.46
N ARG A 390 11.21 12.95 -5.64
CA ARG A 390 12.56 12.70 -6.14
C ARG A 390 12.59 11.53 -7.11
N VAL A 391 13.14 11.76 -8.30
CA VAL A 391 13.53 10.68 -9.22
C VAL A 391 14.83 10.08 -8.72
N ALA A 392 14.79 8.82 -8.30
CA ALA A 392 15.96 8.12 -7.79
C ALA A 392 15.85 6.61 -8.04
N PRO A 393 16.95 5.85 -7.90
CA PRO A 393 16.88 4.39 -7.79
C PRO A 393 15.93 3.96 -6.69
N VAL A 394 15.26 2.82 -6.86
CA VAL A 394 14.27 2.31 -5.90
C VAL A 394 14.82 2.19 -4.47
N ASP A 395 16.10 1.86 -4.33
CA ASP A 395 16.76 1.67 -3.03
C ASP A 395 16.92 2.96 -2.23
N ASP A 396 17.02 4.09 -2.94
CA ASP A 396 17.18 5.44 -2.39
C ASP A 396 15.83 6.10 -2.03
N LEU A 397 14.72 5.46 -2.41
CA LEU A 397 13.38 5.97 -2.11
C LEU A 397 12.95 5.54 -0.71
N GLU A 398 12.34 6.47 0.03
CA GLU A 398 11.67 6.14 1.29
C GLU A 398 10.41 5.35 0.98
N VAL A 399 10.33 4.07 1.36
CA VAL A 399 9.16 3.21 1.08
C VAL A 399 8.43 2.86 2.38
N PRO A 400 7.10 3.11 2.48
CA PRO A 400 6.38 3.04 3.76
C PRO A 400 5.93 1.62 4.12
N SER A 401 5.78 0.73 3.14
CA SER A 401 5.28 -0.63 3.37
C SER A 401 5.84 -1.61 2.35
N ALA A 402 5.78 -2.90 2.67
CA ALA A 402 6.19 -3.97 1.77
C ALA A 402 5.35 -4.01 0.48
N GLU A 403 4.07 -3.64 0.53
CA GLU A 403 3.22 -3.56 -0.67
C GLU A 403 3.63 -2.38 -1.56
N ALA A 404 3.97 -1.24 -0.98
CA ALA A 404 4.52 -0.11 -1.73
C ALA A 404 5.86 -0.50 -2.38
N TYR A 405 6.69 -1.27 -1.68
CA TYR A 405 7.93 -1.81 -2.24
C TYR A 405 7.67 -2.75 -3.41
N ALA A 406 6.72 -3.69 -3.26
CA ALA A 406 6.31 -4.61 -4.32
C ALA A 406 5.82 -3.92 -5.60
N VAL A 407 5.31 -2.68 -5.50
CA VAL A 407 4.92 -1.86 -6.65
C VAL A 407 6.14 -1.25 -7.34
N LEU A 408 7.23 -0.99 -6.63
CA LEU A 408 8.46 -0.36 -7.15
C LEU A 408 9.49 -1.38 -7.65
N VAL A 409 9.48 -2.62 -7.16
CA VAL A 409 10.38 -3.70 -7.63
C VAL A 409 10.40 -3.88 -9.15
N PRO A 410 9.28 -3.78 -9.89
CA PRO A 410 9.32 -3.83 -11.35
C PRO A 410 10.25 -2.77 -11.98
N VAL A 411 10.35 -1.58 -11.39
CA VAL A 411 11.25 -0.53 -11.86
C VAL A 411 12.70 -0.96 -11.64
N TYR A 412 13.04 -1.44 -10.44
CA TYR A 412 14.39 -1.95 -10.16
C TYR A 412 14.80 -3.06 -11.15
N VAL A 413 13.93 -4.06 -11.34
CA VAL A 413 14.19 -5.16 -12.28
C VAL A 413 14.30 -4.67 -13.72
N SER A 414 13.55 -3.62 -14.12
CA SER A 414 13.67 -3.05 -15.46
C SER A 414 15.07 -2.50 -15.76
N GLY A 415 15.81 -2.03 -14.74
CA GLY A 415 17.22 -1.63 -14.89
C GLY A 415 18.10 -2.83 -15.24
N LEU A 416 17.93 -3.94 -14.52
CA LEU A 416 18.61 -5.21 -14.81
C LEU A 416 18.20 -5.81 -16.17
N VAL A 417 16.97 -5.52 -16.63
CA VAL A 417 16.53 -5.87 -17.99
C VAL A 417 17.28 -5.02 -19.02
N ALA A 418 17.35 -3.71 -18.81
CA ALA A 418 18.02 -2.79 -19.74
C ALA A 418 19.50 -3.14 -19.96
N GLU A 419 20.22 -3.47 -18.89
CA GLU A 419 21.67 -3.74 -18.92
C GLU A 419 22.08 -4.93 -19.81
N GLN A 420 21.14 -5.80 -20.15
CA GLN A 420 21.41 -6.96 -20.99
C GLN A 420 21.54 -6.62 -22.46
N TYR A 421 20.85 -5.57 -22.89
CA TYR A 421 20.69 -5.26 -24.29
C TYR A 421 21.51 -4.01 -24.65
N PRO A 422 21.81 -3.80 -25.94
CA PRO A 422 22.30 -2.50 -26.41
C PRO A 422 21.37 -1.38 -25.97
N THR A 423 21.93 -0.19 -25.66
CA THR A 423 21.23 0.87 -24.92
C THR A 423 19.83 1.21 -25.42
N ALA A 424 19.62 1.29 -26.75
CA ALA A 424 18.30 1.57 -27.33
C ALA A 424 17.29 0.43 -27.07
N LEU A 425 17.66 -0.82 -27.39
CA LEU A 425 16.82 -2.00 -27.13
C LEU A 425 16.59 -2.22 -25.63
N GLY A 426 17.62 -1.98 -24.81
CA GLY A 426 17.53 -2.08 -23.35
C GLY A 426 16.47 -1.16 -22.76
N ARG A 427 16.34 0.08 -23.27
CA ARG A 427 15.24 0.98 -22.87
C ARG A 427 13.87 0.43 -23.26
N VAL A 428 13.72 -0.08 -24.49
CA VAL A 428 12.45 -0.69 -24.95
C VAL A 428 12.07 -1.88 -24.07
N MET A 429 13.02 -2.79 -23.81
CA MET A 429 12.79 -3.99 -23.00
C MET A 429 12.50 -3.65 -21.53
N ALA A 430 13.16 -2.63 -20.97
CA ALA A 430 12.86 -2.13 -19.62
C ALA A 430 11.44 -1.60 -19.50
N LEU A 431 11.01 -0.74 -20.44
CA LEU A 431 9.65 -0.19 -20.46
C LEU A 431 8.61 -1.30 -20.73
N ASN A 432 8.93 -2.27 -21.60
CA ASN A 432 8.07 -3.43 -21.85
C ASN A 432 7.88 -4.27 -20.59
N TYR A 433 8.96 -4.55 -19.86
CA TYR A 433 8.91 -5.27 -18.59
C TYR A 433 8.03 -4.55 -17.56
N GLN A 434 8.19 -3.22 -17.41
CA GLN A 434 7.35 -2.44 -16.50
C GLN A 434 5.86 -2.52 -16.87
N ALA A 435 5.54 -2.33 -18.16
CA ALA A 435 4.18 -2.45 -18.67
C ALA A 435 3.60 -3.86 -18.45
N PHE A 436 4.41 -4.91 -18.66
CA PHE A 436 4.06 -6.31 -18.45
C PHE A 436 3.76 -6.63 -16.98
N SER A 437 4.58 -6.12 -16.07
CA SER A 437 4.44 -6.32 -14.62
C SER A 437 3.32 -5.48 -14.00
N ALA A 438 2.87 -4.42 -14.66
CA ALA A 438 1.71 -3.63 -14.26
C ALA A 438 0.36 -4.30 -14.57
N ARG A 439 0.37 -5.36 -15.39
CA ARG A 439 -0.85 -6.08 -15.80
C ARG A 439 -1.50 -6.80 -14.61
N ARG A 440 -2.80 -6.94 -14.70
CA ARG A 440 -3.58 -7.71 -13.73
C ARG A 440 -3.57 -9.19 -14.13
N SER A 441 -3.29 -10.06 -13.17
CA SER A 441 -3.29 -11.51 -13.37
C SER A 441 -4.71 -12.03 -13.60
N LEU A 442 -4.85 -13.02 -14.50
CA LEU A 442 -6.09 -13.73 -14.73
C LEU A 442 -6.41 -14.69 -13.57
N LEU A 443 -7.69 -14.99 -13.37
CA LEU A 443 -8.10 -16.10 -12.53
C LEU A 443 -7.84 -17.40 -13.31
N LEU A 444 -6.86 -18.17 -12.84
CA LEU A 444 -6.51 -19.48 -13.39
C LEU A 444 -6.95 -20.57 -12.42
N LEU A 445 -7.50 -21.65 -12.97
CA LEU A 445 -7.87 -22.86 -12.25
C LEU A 445 -7.00 -24.02 -12.74
N ASN A 446 -7.09 -25.17 -12.08
CA ASN A 446 -6.40 -26.41 -12.51
C ASN A 446 -4.88 -26.27 -12.67
N LEU A 447 -4.24 -25.42 -11.85
CA LEU A 447 -2.79 -25.19 -11.86
C LEU A 447 -2.23 -24.59 -13.18
N GLU A 448 -3.08 -24.00 -14.01
CA GLU A 448 -2.61 -23.26 -15.19
C GLU A 448 -1.71 -22.07 -14.79
N HIS A 449 -0.76 -21.70 -15.66
CA HIS A 449 0.14 -20.57 -15.44
C HIS A 449 -0.22 -19.36 -16.29
N GLN A 450 0.10 -18.17 -15.76
CA GLN A 450 -0.03 -16.92 -16.49
C GLN A 450 0.96 -16.89 -17.65
N VAL A 451 0.61 -16.15 -18.71
CA VAL A 451 1.54 -15.80 -19.80
C VAL A 451 2.77 -15.13 -19.21
N ARG A 452 3.96 -15.58 -19.64
CA ARG A 452 5.27 -15.09 -19.22
C ARG A 452 5.80 -14.03 -20.19
N LEU A 453 6.81 -13.25 -19.76
CA LEU A 453 7.35 -12.16 -20.59
C LEU A 453 7.96 -12.67 -21.89
N GLY A 454 8.75 -13.74 -21.83
CA GLY A 454 9.38 -14.34 -23.00
C GLY A 454 8.40 -14.99 -23.99
N GLU A 455 7.09 -15.05 -23.68
CA GLU A 455 6.08 -15.52 -24.63
C GLU A 455 5.53 -14.38 -25.52
N LEU A 456 5.94 -13.14 -25.26
CA LEU A 456 5.58 -12.02 -26.12
C LEU A 456 6.41 -12.08 -27.41
N PRO A 457 5.79 -12.00 -28.61
CA PRO A 457 6.52 -12.16 -29.88
C PRO A 457 7.74 -11.24 -30.02
N TRP A 458 7.62 -9.98 -29.58
CA TRP A 458 8.73 -9.02 -29.65
C TRP A 458 9.78 -9.19 -28.55
N VAL A 459 9.47 -9.84 -27.43
CA VAL A 459 10.48 -10.17 -26.42
C VAL A 459 11.25 -11.41 -26.86
N ASP A 460 10.53 -12.43 -27.34
CA ASP A 460 11.12 -13.65 -27.91
C ASP A 460 12.10 -13.32 -29.05
N ALA A 461 11.69 -12.45 -29.98
CA ALA A 461 12.55 -11.97 -31.06
C ALA A 461 13.73 -11.08 -30.60
N ALA A 462 13.62 -10.42 -29.44
CA ALA A 462 14.72 -9.63 -28.88
C ALA A 462 15.76 -10.48 -28.13
N GLU A 463 15.35 -11.64 -27.59
CA GLU A 463 16.18 -12.51 -26.74
C GLU A 463 17.56 -12.86 -27.36
N PRO A 464 17.71 -13.17 -28.67
CA PRO A 464 19.02 -13.45 -29.27
C PRO A 464 20.03 -12.29 -29.16
N HIS A 465 19.57 -11.07 -28.90
CA HIS A 465 20.38 -9.86 -28.78
C HIS A 465 20.72 -9.51 -27.32
N ALA A 466 20.34 -10.37 -26.36
CA ALA A 466 20.68 -10.20 -24.95
C ALA A 466 22.11 -10.71 -24.64
N ASN A 467 22.84 -9.94 -23.82
CA ASN A 467 24.12 -10.36 -23.25
C ASN A 467 23.87 -11.23 -22.01
N HIS A 468 24.04 -12.55 -22.15
CA HIS A 468 23.80 -13.51 -21.05
C HIS A 468 24.99 -13.71 -20.10
N THR A 469 26.15 -13.10 -20.37
CA THR A 469 27.36 -13.30 -19.56
C THR A 469 27.15 -12.84 -18.11
N GLY A 470 27.24 -13.78 -17.15
CA GLY A 470 27.09 -13.49 -15.71
C GLY A 470 25.65 -13.29 -15.22
N GLY A 471 24.64 -13.38 -16.10
CA GLY A 471 23.24 -13.06 -15.79
C GLY A 471 22.65 -13.84 -14.62
N HIS A 472 23.01 -15.12 -14.44
CA HIS A 472 22.53 -15.94 -13.33
C HIS A 472 22.97 -15.40 -11.95
N ILE A 473 24.25 -15.03 -11.80
CA ILE A 473 24.79 -14.52 -10.53
C ILE A 473 24.12 -13.19 -10.20
N THR A 474 24.08 -12.26 -11.16
CA THR A 474 23.40 -10.96 -11.00
C THR A 474 21.94 -11.12 -10.57
N THR A 475 21.26 -12.14 -11.10
CA THR A 475 19.85 -12.42 -10.77
C THR A 475 19.69 -12.96 -9.36
N LEU A 476 20.53 -13.91 -8.93
CA LEU A 476 20.51 -14.41 -7.56
C LEU A 476 20.82 -13.30 -6.56
N THR A 477 21.82 -12.45 -6.87
CA THR A 477 22.13 -11.26 -6.07
C THR A 477 20.95 -10.29 -5.99
N ALA A 478 20.28 -10.01 -7.12
CA ALA A 478 19.10 -9.16 -7.16
C ALA A 478 17.92 -9.74 -6.35
N LEU A 479 17.65 -11.05 -6.48
CA LEU A 479 16.63 -11.74 -5.69
C LEU A 479 16.94 -11.69 -4.19
N GLY A 480 18.20 -11.94 -3.82
CA GLY A 480 18.68 -11.82 -2.45
C GLY A 480 18.46 -10.41 -1.91
N HIS A 481 18.94 -9.38 -2.62
CA HIS A 481 18.81 -7.97 -2.26
C HIS A 481 17.35 -7.53 -2.07
N ILE A 482 16.46 -7.90 -3.00
CA ILE A 482 15.01 -7.62 -2.90
C ILE A 482 14.42 -8.28 -1.64
N GLY A 483 14.77 -9.55 -1.39
CA GLY A 483 14.31 -10.29 -0.22
C GLY A 483 14.83 -9.71 1.10
N GLU A 484 16.11 -9.33 1.13
CA GLU A 484 16.78 -8.70 2.28
C GLU A 484 16.11 -7.38 2.66
N ILE A 485 15.85 -6.50 1.70
CA ILE A 485 15.14 -5.23 1.95
C ILE A 485 13.76 -5.49 2.54
N ALA A 486 13.01 -6.44 1.96
CA ALA A 486 11.65 -6.76 2.39
C ALA A 486 11.61 -7.30 3.82
N ILE A 487 12.54 -8.21 4.17
CA ILE A 487 12.65 -8.76 5.52
C ILE A 487 13.15 -7.71 6.51
N ALA A 488 14.13 -6.89 6.13
CA ALA A 488 14.81 -6.00 7.05
C ALA A 488 14.01 -4.74 7.40
N ARG A 489 13.13 -4.25 6.52
CA ARG A 489 12.41 -2.98 6.72
C ARG A 489 11.04 -3.14 7.39
N TRP A 490 10.32 -4.25 7.17
CA TRP A 490 8.93 -4.42 7.63
C TRP A 490 8.71 -5.70 8.45
N PRO A 491 9.18 -5.74 9.71
CA PRO A 491 8.89 -6.86 10.61
C PRO A 491 7.37 -7.07 10.77
N GLY A 492 6.95 -8.32 10.96
CA GLY A 492 5.53 -8.67 11.10
C GLY A 492 4.71 -8.63 9.82
N THR A 493 5.35 -8.38 8.66
CA THR A 493 4.68 -8.33 7.36
C THR A 493 5.11 -9.51 6.48
N ILE A 494 4.14 -10.33 6.08
CA ILE A 494 4.34 -11.40 5.09
C ILE A 494 4.79 -10.77 3.76
N LEU A 495 5.67 -11.44 3.01
CA LEU A 495 6.01 -11.00 1.67
C LEU A 495 4.74 -10.96 0.81
N ALA A 496 4.37 -9.76 0.36
CA ALA A 496 3.17 -9.60 -0.45
C ALA A 496 3.21 -10.50 -1.68
N ASN A 497 2.09 -11.13 -2.05
CA ASN A 497 2.02 -12.00 -3.23
C ASN A 497 2.49 -11.32 -4.52
N LYS A 498 2.30 -9.99 -4.62
CA LYS A 498 2.84 -9.21 -5.73
C LYS A 498 4.37 -9.24 -5.76
N LEU A 499 5.04 -9.12 -4.61
CA LEU A 499 6.49 -9.22 -4.49
C LEU A 499 6.98 -10.62 -4.87
N VAL A 500 6.34 -11.66 -4.33
CA VAL A 500 6.64 -13.07 -4.67
C VAL A 500 6.52 -13.31 -6.18
N SER A 501 5.45 -12.80 -6.80
CA SER A 501 5.26 -12.88 -8.25
C SER A 501 6.36 -12.14 -9.02
N GLN A 502 6.81 -10.97 -8.57
CA GLN A 502 7.90 -10.25 -9.23
C GLN A 502 9.23 -10.99 -9.13
N MET A 503 9.54 -11.56 -7.96
CA MET A 503 10.74 -12.39 -7.77
C MET A 503 10.69 -13.66 -8.62
N ASN A 504 9.54 -14.34 -8.70
CA ASN A 504 9.34 -15.48 -9.59
C ASN A 504 9.52 -15.10 -11.06
N ASN A 505 8.99 -13.95 -11.50
CA ASN A 505 9.18 -13.47 -12.86
C ASN A 505 10.66 -13.20 -13.17
N LEU A 506 11.38 -12.56 -12.25
CA LEU A 506 12.83 -12.33 -12.37
C LEU A 506 13.61 -13.65 -12.47
N ALA A 507 13.26 -14.65 -11.67
CA ALA A 507 13.88 -15.97 -11.74
C ALA A 507 13.61 -16.66 -13.09
N LEU A 508 12.38 -16.59 -13.59
CA LEU A 508 11.98 -17.17 -14.87
C LEU A 508 12.63 -16.48 -16.07
N LEU A 509 12.80 -15.15 -16.03
CA LEU A 509 13.53 -14.38 -17.06
C LEU A 509 14.98 -14.84 -17.26
N ARG A 510 15.47 -15.66 -16.34
CA ARG A 510 16.87 -16.06 -16.24
C ARG A 510 17.03 -17.55 -16.29
N HIS A 511 15.96 -18.25 -16.66
CA HIS A 511 15.90 -19.70 -16.71
C HIS A 511 16.46 -20.35 -15.44
N LEU A 512 16.30 -19.68 -14.28
CA LEU A 512 16.74 -20.24 -13.01
C LEU A 512 15.88 -21.47 -12.72
N ASP A 513 16.54 -22.52 -12.25
CA ASP A 513 15.83 -23.69 -11.75
C ASP A 513 15.00 -23.26 -10.53
N MET A 514 13.68 -23.18 -10.72
CA MET A 514 12.72 -22.78 -9.69
C MET A 514 12.75 -23.69 -8.46
N ARG A 515 13.32 -24.90 -8.57
CA ARG A 515 13.56 -25.79 -7.42
C ARG A 515 14.58 -25.20 -6.44
N ARG A 516 15.47 -24.32 -6.90
CA ARG A 516 16.46 -23.63 -6.06
C ARG A 516 15.91 -22.39 -5.36
N VAL A 517 14.83 -21.81 -5.89
CA VAL A 517 14.21 -20.60 -5.35
C VAL A 517 12.68 -20.76 -5.26
N PRO A 518 12.17 -21.75 -4.50
CA PRO A 518 10.74 -22.01 -4.40
C PRO A 518 10.06 -20.95 -3.52
N LEU A 519 9.59 -19.86 -4.12
CA LEU A 519 8.85 -18.83 -3.41
C LEU A 519 7.35 -19.17 -3.39
N VAL A 520 6.76 -19.19 -2.19
CA VAL A 520 5.36 -19.52 -1.92
C VAL A 520 4.53 -18.26 -1.67
N GLU A 521 3.30 -18.23 -2.17
CA GLU A 521 2.36 -17.12 -1.92
C GLU A 521 1.57 -17.31 -0.62
N GLU A 522 1.11 -16.19 -0.06
CA GLU A 522 0.09 -16.18 0.98
C GLU A 522 -1.25 -16.67 0.40
N LEU A 523 -1.77 -17.76 0.98
CA LEU A 523 -3.04 -18.35 0.59
C LEU A 523 -4.20 -17.72 1.34
N ALA A 524 -5.31 -17.48 0.64
CA ALA A 524 -6.52 -16.93 1.22
C ALA A 524 -7.41 -18.05 1.78
N ALA A 525 -7.66 -18.02 3.09
CA ALA A 525 -8.35 -19.08 3.82
C ALA A 525 -9.82 -19.31 3.41
N ASP A 526 -10.48 -18.30 2.84
CA ASP A 526 -11.87 -18.37 2.37
C ASP A 526 -12.02 -19.08 1.02
N ILE A 527 -10.94 -19.17 0.23
CA ILE A 527 -10.92 -19.82 -1.08
C ILE A 527 -9.93 -21.00 -1.17
N PHE A 528 -9.28 -21.34 -0.05
CA PHE A 528 -8.35 -22.45 0.02
C PHE A 528 -9.08 -23.79 -0.20
N MET A 529 -8.56 -24.59 -1.13
CA MET A 529 -9.20 -25.85 -1.58
C MET A 529 -8.61 -27.10 -0.90
N GLY A 530 -7.79 -26.93 0.13
CA GLY A 530 -7.20 -28.04 0.88
C GLY A 530 -5.93 -28.64 0.25
N THR A 531 -5.38 -28.03 -0.80
CA THR A 531 -4.19 -28.56 -1.51
C THR A 531 -3.14 -27.49 -1.76
N PHE A 532 -1.90 -27.94 -1.94
CA PHE A 532 -0.73 -27.10 -2.17
C PHE A 532 -0.01 -27.54 -3.45
N SER A 533 0.55 -26.58 -4.17
CA SER A 533 1.44 -26.89 -5.31
C SER A 533 2.80 -27.42 -4.82
N SER A 534 3.50 -28.19 -5.66
CA SER A 534 4.79 -28.83 -5.35
C SER A 534 5.90 -27.90 -4.83
N LYS A 535 5.85 -26.59 -5.16
CA LYS A 535 6.78 -25.60 -4.60
C LYS A 535 6.71 -25.46 -3.07
N PHE A 536 5.57 -25.75 -2.44
CA PHE A 536 5.46 -25.72 -0.97
C PHE A 536 6.31 -26.83 -0.35
N THR A 537 6.30 -28.03 -0.93
CA THR A 537 7.18 -29.13 -0.52
C THR A 537 8.65 -28.74 -0.68
N MET A 538 9.03 -28.12 -1.79
CA MET A 538 10.40 -27.66 -2.03
C MET A 538 10.83 -26.59 -1.02
N ALA A 539 9.97 -25.60 -0.75
CA ALA A 539 10.23 -24.57 0.24
C ALA A 539 10.33 -25.14 1.66
N ALA A 540 9.53 -26.16 2.00
CA ALA A 540 9.57 -26.82 3.29
C ALA A 540 10.89 -27.56 3.53
N LYS A 541 11.43 -28.23 2.51
CA LYS A 541 12.75 -28.87 2.60
C LYS A 541 13.86 -27.86 2.85
N ILE A 542 13.89 -26.76 2.11
CA ILE A 542 14.86 -25.67 2.34
C ILE A 542 14.72 -25.10 3.75
N ALA A 543 13.50 -24.95 4.25
CA ALA A 543 13.25 -24.46 5.59
C ALA A 543 13.67 -25.45 6.69
N ALA A 544 13.48 -26.76 6.49
CA ALA A 544 13.96 -27.78 7.40
C ALA A 544 15.49 -27.75 7.56
N ASP A 545 16.22 -27.43 6.49
CA ASP A 545 17.68 -27.29 6.51
C ASP A 545 18.16 -25.99 7.16
N LEU A 546 17.47 -24.87 6.92
CA LEU A 546 17.98 -23.53 7.23
C LEU A 546 17.30 -22.81 8.40
N ALA A 547 16.16 -23.27 8.91
CA ALA A 547 15.45 -22.54 9.97
C ALA A 547 16.18 -22.55 11.33
N GLY A 548 17.14 -23.46 11.50
CA GLY A 548 17.95 -23.61 12.71
C GLY A 548 17.22 -24.32 13.87
N PRO A 549 17.99 -24.77 14.88
CA PRO A 549 17.49 -25.70 15.90
C PRO A 549 16.43 -25.09 16.82
N LEU A 550 16.51 -23.80 17.17
CA LEU A 550 15.51 -23.17 18.03
C LEU A 550 14.15 -23.13 17.33
N TYR A 551 14.13 -22.77 16.05
CA TYR A 551 12.88 -22.69 15.29
C TYR A 551 12.23 -24.07 15.11
N ILE A 552 13.04 -25.06 14.72
CA ILE A 552 12.61 -26.44 14.53
C ILE A 552 11.98 -26.98 15.82
N SER A 553 12.65 -26.82 16.96
CA SER A 553 12.14 -27.27 18.26
C SER A 553 10.90 -26.50 18.71
N TYR A 554 10.85 -25.18 18.51
CA TYR A 554 9.70 -24.36 18.96
C TYR A 554 8.42 -24.69 18.20
N TYR A 555 8.53 -24.98 16.90
CA TYR A 555 7.39 -25.35 16.07
C TYR A 555 7.17 -26.85 15.95
N ASP A 556 7.96 -27.67 16.64
CA ASP A 556 7.87 -29.13 16.63
C ASP A 556 7.89 -29.68 15.19
N ILE A 557 8.92 -29.30 14.42
CA ILE A 557 9.07 -29.69 13.02
C ILE A 557 9.87 -31.00 12.95
N ASP A 558 9.24 -32.07 12.49
CA ASP A 558 9.93 -33.32 12.16
C ASP A 558 10.65 -33.17 10.81
N THR A 559 11.94 -32.83 10.84
CA THR A 559 12.74 -32.64 9.63
C THR A 559 12.86 -33.91 8.80
N LYS A 560 12.87 -35.10 9.42
CA LYS A 560 12.93 -36.37 8.68
C LYS A 560 11.63 -36.63 7.92
N ALA A 561 10.49 -36.32 8.53
CA ALA A 561 9.21 -36.41 7.85
C ALA A 561 9.12 -35.40 6.68
N VAL A 562 9.67 -34.19 6.84
CA VAL A 562 9.76 -33.20 5.75
C VAL A 562 10.66 -33.67 4.62
N ASP A 563 11.82 -34.26 4.92
CA ASP A 563 12.74 -34.80 3.92
C ASP A 563 12.10 -35.94 3.11
N ALA A 564 11.31 -36.78 3.78
CA ALA A 564 10.58 -37.89 3.18
C ALA A 564 9.42 -37.44 2.26
N LEU A 565 8.99 -36.18 2.30
CA LEU A 565 7.93 -35.67 1.42
C LEU A 565 8.30 -35.84 -0.06
N TRP A 566 7.42 -36.45 -0.84
CA TRP A 566 7.54 -36.50 -2.29
C TRP A 566 6.81 -35.29 -2.92
N PRO A 567 7.31 -34.65 -3.99
CA PRO A 567 6.54 -33.63 -4.67
C PRO A 567 5.24 -34.25 -5.23
N PRO A 568 4.05 -33.67 -4.98
CA PRO A 568 2.80 -34.22 -5.51
C PRO A 568 2.89 -34.33 -7.03
N THR A 569 2.48 -35.49 -7.58
CA THR A 569 2.21 -35.61 -9.02
C THR A 569 1.02 -34.70 -9.35
N GLU A 570 1.04 -34.04 -10.51
CA GLU A 570 -0.01 -33.11 -10.97
C GLU A 570 -1.37 -33.81 -11.26
N ARG A 571 -1.87 -34.64 -10.35
CA ARG A 571 -3.22 -35.21 -10.42
C ARG A 571 -4.18 -34.33 -9.63
N ASN A 572 -5.21 -33.87 -10.33
CA ASN A 572 -6.30 -33.06 -9.79
C ASN A 572 -7.11 -33.88 -8.77
N PRO A 573 -7.12 -33.55 -7.47
CA PRO A 573 -7.85 -34.33 -6.48
C PRO A 573 -9.38 -34.14 -6.56
N LEU A 574 -9.88 -33.23 -7.40
CA LEU A 574 -11.33 -33.09 -7.66
C LEU A 574 -11.89 -34.12 -8.66
N GLU A 575 -11.04 -34.88 -9.36
CA GLU A 575 -11.49 -35.99 -10.22
C GLU A 575 -11.85 -37.25 -9.41
N GLY A 576 -11.44 -37.35 -8.15
CA GLY A 576 -11.73 -38.49 -7.28
C GLY A 576 -13.12 -38.51 -6.63
N ALA A 577 -13.97 -37.50 -6.89
CA ALA A 577 -15.26 -37.34 -6.21
C ALA A 577 -16.50 -37.57 -7.10
N ILE A 578 -16.32 -38.02 -8.36
CA ILE A 578 -17.43 -38.39 -9.24
C ILE A 578 -17.07 -39.66 -10.01
N GLN A 579 -17.12 -40.81 -9.36
CA GLN A 579 -17.30 -42.12 -10.00
C GLN A 579 -17.55 -43.19 -8.92
N GLU A 580 -18.78 -43.25 -8.42
CA GLU A 580 -19.22 -44.31 -7.50
C GLU A 580 -19.73 -45.57 -8.25
N GLU A 581 -19.65 -45.62 -9.58
CA GLU A 581 -20.12 -46.77 -10.38
C GLU A 581 -19.00 -47.68 -10.91
N THR A 582 -17.72 -47.26 -10.89
CA THR A 582 -16.59 -48.07 -11.43
C THR A 582 -15.79 -48.81 -10.35
N ALA A 583 -16.30 -48.91 -9.12
CA ALA A 583 -15.61 -49.62 -8.03
C ALA A 583 -15.81 -51.14 -8.06
N GLN A 584 -16.69 -51.66 -8.91
CA GLN A 584 -16.98 -53.09 -8.98
C GLN A 584 -16.10 -53.83 -9.99
N GLU A 585 -15.61 -53.17 -11.04
CA GLU A 585 -14.76 -53.81 -12.08
C GLU A 585 -13.27 -53.83 -11.70
N ILE A 586 -12.81 -52.90 -10.86
CA ILE A 586 -11.41 -52.85 -10.38
C ILE A 586 -11.14 -53.84 -9.23
N ARG A 587 -12.19 -54.38 -8.58
CA ARG A 587 -12.01 -55.39 -7.51
C ARG A 587 -11.65 -56.79 -8.03
N ASP A 588 -11.90 -57.07 -9.31
CA ASP A 588 -11.69 -58.40 -9.89
C ASP A 588 -10.40 -58.51 -10.72
N ALA A 589 -9.67 -57.42 -10.91
CA ALA A 589 -8.43 -57.41 -11.67
C ALA A 589 -7.41 -56.46 -11.05
N GLU A 590 -6.66 -56.93 -10.05
CA GLU A 590 -5.20 -56.85 -10.04
C GLU A 590 -4.60 -57.47 -8.76
N SER A 591 -3.69 -58.39 -9.02
CA SER A 591 -2.84 -59.09 -8.07
C SER A 591 -1.95 -58.14 -7.27
N THR A 592 -2.10 -58.25 -5.95
CA THR A 592 -1.13 -58.10 -4.87
C THR A 592 0.32 -57.85 -5.28
N GLU A 593 0.71 -56.58 -5.52
CA GLU A 593 2.09 -56.07 -5.34
C GLU A 593 2.20 -54.54 -5.59
N GLY A 594 1.23 -53.91 -6.28
CA GLY A 594 1.25 -52.46 -6.57
C GLY A 594 0.52 -51.52 -5.59
N VAL A 595 -0.34 -52.04 -4.70
CA VAL A 595 -1.33 -51.24 -3.93
C VAL A 595 -0.77 -50.66 -2.62
N GLU A 596 0.23 -51.29 -1.99
CA GLU A 596 0.84 -50.76 -0.76
C GLU A 596 1.68 -49.50 -0.99
N HIS A 597 2.38 -49.43 -2.13
CA HIS A 597 3.20 -48.26 -2.47
C HIS A 597 2.36 -47.01 -2.78
N ASP A 598 1.17 -47.16 -3.36
CA ASP A 598 0.31 -46.03 -3.69
C ASP A 598 -0.51 -45.51 -2.49
N LYS A 599 -0.85 -46.38 -1.53
CA LYS A 599 -1.41 -45.96 -0.22
C LYS A 599 -0.42 -45.17 0.63
N ALA A 600 0.83 -45.64 0.74
CA ALA A 600 1.88 -44.93 1.46
C ALA A 600 2.24 -43.57 0.82
N ARG A 601 2.11 -43.46 -0.51
CA ARG A 601 2.28 -42.20 -1.27
C ARG A 601 1.19 -41.18 -0.99
N VAL A 602 -0.06 -41.63 -0.81
CA VAL A 602 -1.17 -40.75 -0.43
C VAL A 602 -1.04 -40.29 1.02
N GLU A 603 -0.42 -41.07 1.90
CA GLU A 603 -0.24 -40.73 3.33
C GLU A 603 0.84 -39.65 3.62
N LEU A 604 1.76 -39.37 2.69
CA LEU A 604 2.91 -38.45 2.89
C LEU A 604 2.94 -37.26 1.91
N ASP A 605 1.78 -36.65 1.64
CA ASP A 605 1.69 -35.36 0.94
C ASP A 605 1.81 -34.18 1.93
N PHE A 606 2.37 -33.06 1.46
CA PHE A 606 2.53 -31.82 2.21
C PHE A 606 1.20 -31.29 2.77
N ALA A 607 0.10 -31.47 2.02
CA ALA A 607 -1.23 -31.11 2.49
C ALA A 607 -1.63 -31.89 3.75
N HIS A 608 -1.46 -33.22 3.74
CA HIS A 608 -1.77 -34.08 4.89
C HIS A 608 -0.94 -33.70 6.11
N MET A 609 0.36 -33.49 5.94
CA MET A 609 1.22 -32.99 7.03
C MET A 609 0.70 -31.67 7.63
N CYS A 610 0.22 -30.73 6.81
CA CYS A 610 -0.36 -29.48 7.31
C CYS A 610 -1.69 -29.70 8.06
N PHE A 611 -2.54 -30.61 7.58
CA PHE A 611 -3.81 -30.96 8.24
C PHE A 611 -3.58 -31.63 9.60
N ASP A 612 -2.68 -32.61 9.66
CA ASP A 612 -2.34 -33.34 10.88
C ASP A 612 -1.77 -32.38 11.94
N ARG A 613 -0.82 -31.53 11.56
CA ARG A 613 -0.26 -30.50 12.44
C ARG A 613 -1.28 -29.45 12.89
N ALA A 614 -2.30 -29.19 12.07
CA ALA A 614 -3.39 -28.30 12.44
C ALA A 614 -4.43 -28.99 13.34
N ASN A 615 -4.37 -30.31 13.51
CA ASN A 615 -5.42 -31.15 14.10
C ASN A 615 -6.77 -30.88 13.41
N GLU A 616 -6.76 -30.90 12.08
CA GLU A 616 -7.92 -30.69 11.20
C GLU A 616 -8.03 -31.83 10.18
N LYS A 617 -9.24 -32.10 9.66
CA LYS A 617 -9.45 -33.12 8.61
C LYS A 617 -9.73 -32.47 7.25
N PRO A 618 -9.33 -33.08 6.12
CA PRO A 618 -9.75 -32.66 4.79
C PRO A 618 -11.30 -32.70 4.66
N GLY A 619 -11.94 -31.65 4.12
CA GLY A 619 -13.41 -31.61 3.91
C GLY A 619 -14.08 -30.25 4.13
N TRP A 620 -15.43 -30.24 4.26
CA TRP A 620 -16.25 -29.03 4.48
C TRP A 620 -15.83 -28.33 5.78
N SER A 621 -15.06 -27.25 5.65
CA SER A 621 -14.40 -26.58 6.76
C SER A 621 -14.70 -25.06 6.76
N SER A 622 -14.60 -24.44 7.94
CA SER A 622 -14.76 -22.99 8.09
C SER A 622 -13.47 -22.25 7.74
N THR A 623 -13.57 -20.96 7.39
CA THR A 623 -12.41 -20.09 7.14
C THR A 623 -11.36 -20.13 8.26
N ALA A 624 -11.80 -20.33 9.52
CA ALA A 624 -10.89 -20.46 10.66
C ALA A 624 -10.07 -21.76 10.63
N ARG A 625 -10.68 -22.88 10.22
CA ARG A 625 -10.00 -24.18 10.09
C ARG A 625 -8.99 -24.16 8.93
N HIS A 626 -9.37 -23.66 7.76
CA HIS A 626 -8.43 -23.42 6.67
C HIS A 626 -7.27 -22.51 7.09
N GLY A 627 -7.56 -21.46 7.87
CA GLY A 627 -6.54 -20.58 8.40
C GLY A 627 -5.50 -21.29 9.28
N LYS A 628 -5.91 -22.25 10.12
CA LYS A 628 -4.98 -23.09 10.90
C LYS A 628 -4.07 -23.94 9.99
N VAL A 629 -4.63 -24.55 8.94
CA VAL A 629 -3.86 -25.37 7.98
C VAL A 629 -2.87 -24.51 7.19
N ILE A 630 -3.31 -23.34 6.72
CA ILE A 630 -2.44 -22.37 6.04
C ILE A 630 -1.33 -21.89 6.98
N GLU A 631 -1.63 -21.66 8.26
CA GLU A 631 -0.63 -21.29 9.25
C GLU A 631 0.45 -22.36 9.42
N GLN A 632 0.09 -23.65 9.38
CA GLN A 632 1.08 -24.74 9.38
C GLN A 632 1.96 -24.73 8.12
N SER A 633 1.38 -24.48 6.95
CA SER A 633 2.18 -24.34 5.72
C SER A 633 3.19 -23.18 5.81
N GLN A 634 2.79 -22.05 6.42
CA GLN A 634 3.67 -20.90 6.64
C GLN A 634 4.79 -21.22 7.63
N ILE A 635 4.54 -22.07 8.64
CA ILE A 635 5.55 -22.54 9.58
C ILE A 635 6.55 -23.47 8.88
N LEU A 636 6.04 -24.51 8.21
CA LEU A 636 6.88 -25.53 7.58
C LEU A 636 7.75 -24.97 6.45
N THR A 637 7.27 -23.97 5.72
CA THR A 637 8.04 -23.30 4.66
C THR A 637 8.87 -22.12 5.19
N THR A 638 8.65 -21.72 6.46
CA THR A 638 8.98 -20.41 7.05
C THR A 638 8.61 -19.21 6.16
N HIS A 639 7.65 -19.43 5.26
CA HIS A 639 7.07 -18.47 4.34
C HIS A 639 8.08 -17.55 3.64
N ASN A 640 9.00 -18.20 2.91
CA ASN A 640 10.09 -17.61 2.12
C ASN A 640 11.31 -17.11 2.89
N LEU A 641 11.29 -17.08 4.23
CA LEU A 641 12.46 -16.63 5.02
C LEU A 641 13.69 -17.50 4.74
N ALA A 642 13.56 -18.82 4.85
CA ALA A 642 14.64 -19.75 4.55
C ALA A 642 15.10 -19.70 3.08
N THR A 643 14.17 -19.53 2.14
CA THR A 643 14.50 -19.36 0.71
C THR A 643 15.29 -18.07 0.45
N ILE A 644 15.03 -16.99 1.19
CA ILE A 644 15.85 -15.77 1.07
C ILE A 644 17.22 -15.97 1.70
N VAL A 645 17.31 -16.68 2.83
CA VAL A 645 18.60 -17.07 3.42
C VAL A 645 19.43 -17.92 2.46
N SER A 646 18.80 -18.86 1.74
CA SER A 646 19.50 -19.71 0.75
C SER A 646 20.03 -18.95 -0.47
N LEU A 647 19.55 -17.72 -0.71
CA LEU A 647 20.10 -16.82 -1.73
C LEU A 647 21.37 -16.07 -1.27
N GLY A 648 21.87 -16.36 -0.07
CA GLY A 648 23.10 -15.79 0.49
C GLY A 648 22.87 -14.55 1.36
N ALA A 649 21.67 -14.40 1.94
CA ALA A 649 21.36 -13.23 2.75
C ALA A 649 22.25 -13.16 4.00
N SER A 650 22.83 -11.98 4.26
CA SER A 650 23.71 -11.75 5.41
C SER A 650 23.22 -10.53 6.20
N LEU A 651 22.26 -10.77 7.08
CA LEU A 651 21.58 -9.73 7.83
C LEU A 651 21.98 -9.74 9.32
N PRO A 652 21.81 -8.61 10.05
CA PRO A 652 22.05 -8.57 11.49
C PRO A 652 20.95 -9.31 12.25
N TRP A 653 21.02 -10.65 12.28
CA TRP A 653 19.98 -11.55 12.78
C TRP A 653 19.51 -11.22 14.19
N ALA A 654 20.43 -10.94 15.11
CA ALA A 654 20.07 -10.57 16.49
C ALA A 654 19.26 -9.28 16.57
N SER A 655 19.63 -8.27 15.77
CA SER A 655 18.89 -7.01 15.69
C SER A 655 17.52 -7.20 15.03
N LEU A 656 17.43 -8.05 14.01
CA LEU A 656 16.16 -8.40 13.36
C LEU A 656 15.23 -9.13 14.32
N ALA A 657 15.73 -10.09 15.09
CA ALA A 657 14.97 -10.83 16.08
C ALA A 657 14.34 -9.89 17.13
N LYS A 658 15.15 -8.96 17.67
CA LYS A 658 14.71 -7.95 18.64
C LYS A 658 13.65 -7.00 18.04
N ARG A 659 13.80 -6.57 16.78
CA ARG A 659 12.81 -5.73 16.09
C ARG A 659 11.50 -6.47 15.80
N ALA A 660 11.58 -7.72 15.34
CA ALA A 660 10.41 -8.56 15.10
C ALA A 660 9.64 -8.86 16.39
N TRP A 661 10.35 -9.08 17.50
CA TRP A 661 9.75 -9.18 18.83
C TRP A 661 9.04 -7.89 19.25
N ALA A 662 9.70 -6.74 19.13
CA ALA A 662 9.11 -5.45 19.47
C ALA A 662 7.80 -5.19 18.69
N GLU A 663 7.77 -5.56 17.41
CA GLU A 663 6.56 -5.45 16.58
C GLU A 663 5.47 -6.44 17.02
N CYS A 664 5.81 -7.68 17.38
CA CYS A 664 4.87 -8.62 17.98
C CYS A 664 4.19 -8.03 19.23
N VAL A 665 4.98 -7.47 20.15
CA VAL A 665 4.48 -6.82 21.37
C VAL A 665 3.60 -5.61 21.03
N HIS A 666 4.01 -4.79 20.06
CA HIS A 666 3.24 -3.63 19.60
C HIS A 666 1.86 -4.05 19.06
N LEU A 667 1.82 -5.03 18.15
CA LEU A 667 0.61 -5.53 17.53
C LEU A 667 -0.35 -6.18 18.55
N LEU A 668 0.17 -6.94 19.53
CA LEU A 668 -0.65 -7.49 20.60
C LEU A 668 -1.25 -6.41 21.50
N ARG A 669 -0.48 -5.37 21.85
CA ARG A 669 -1.01 -4.21 22.60
C ARG A 669 -2.13 -3.50 21.85
N LEU A 670 -1.99 -3.35 20.53
CA LEU A 670 -3.04 -2.79 19.68
C LEU A 670 -4.25 -3.73 19.57
N ALA A 671 -4.04 -5.04 19.47
CA ALA A 671 -5.12 -6.03 19.41
C ALA A 671 -6.00 -5.97 20.66
N CYS A 672 -5.41 -5.84 21.86
CA CYS A 672 -6.16 -5.72 23.12
C CYS A 672 -7.12 -4.52 23.16
N ARG A 673 -6.92 -3.49 22.33
CA ARG A 673 -7.73 -2.26 22.29
C ARG A 673 -8.61 -2.16 21.05
N ASP A 674 -8.51 -3.12 20.13
CA ASP A 674 -9.21 -3.10 18.85
C ASP A 674 -10.53 -3.88 18.95
N PRO A 675 -11.68 -3.31 18.51
CA PRO A 675 -12.92 -4.08 18.36
C PRO A 675 -12.81 -5.28 17.40
N ARG A 676 -11.83 -5.31 16.48
CA ARG A 676 -11.57 -6.38 15.50
C ARG A 676 -10.12 -6.90 15.60
N PRO A 677 -9.77 -7.58 16.70
CA PRO A 677 -8.38 -7.85 17.09
C PRO A 677 -7.68 -8.93 16.24
N LEU A 678 -8.43 -9.82 15.61
CA LEU A 678 -7.90 -11.06 15.03
C LEU A 678 -6.86 -10.84 13.92
N ARG A 679 -7.01 -9.79 13.09
CA ARG A 679 -5.99 -9.47 12.07
C ARG A 679 -4.65 -9.09 12.72
N LYS A 680 -4.70 -8.31 13.80
CA LYS A 680 -3.49 -7.91 14.53
C LYS A 680 -2.83 -9.08 15.24
N VAL A 681 -3.63 -10.00 15.78
CA VAL A 681 -3.12 -11.24 16.38
C VAL A 681 -2.39 -12.11 15.34
N LYS A 682 -2.94 -12.25 14.13
CA LYS A 682 -2.27 -12.99 13.03
C LYS A 682 -0.93 -12.34 12.64
N ASN A 683 -0.91 -11.02 12.47
CA ASN A 683 0.33 -10.30 12.17
C ASN A 683 1.34 -10.42 13.31
N ALA A 684 0.88 -10.39 14.57
CA ALA A 684 1.75 -10.61 15.73
C ALA A 684 2.34 -12.02 15.77
N ALA A 685 1.56 -13.05 15.46
CA ALA A 685 2.06 -14.42 15.35
C ALA A 685 3.08 -14.58 14.21
N TYR A 686 2.91 -13.84 13.11
CA TYR A 686 3.93 -13.79 12.06
C TYR A 686 5.20 -13.04 12.48
N ALA A 687 5.07 -11.90 13.17
CA ALA A 687 6.20 -11.18 13.76
C ALA A 687 6.96 -12.07 14.78
N TRP A 688 6.23 -12.86 15.56
CA TRP A 688 6.80 -13.85 16.47
C TRP A 688 7.56 -14.96 15.73
N ARG A 689 6.99 -15.53 14.66
CA ARG A 689 7.69 -16.50 13.79
C ARG A 689 9.01 -15.94 13.27
N GLN A 690 9.01 -14.70 12.77
CA GLN A 690 10.22 -14.00 12.35
C GLN A 690 11.22 -13.86 13.50
N ALA A 691 10.77 -13.46 14.68
CA ALA A 691 11.64 -13.30 15.85
C ALA A 691 12.34 -14.61 16.24
N VAL A 692 11.59 -15.72 16.29
CA VAL A 692 12.15 -17.05 16.61
C VAL A 692 13.09 -17.53 15.51
N PHE A 693 12.74 -17.33 14.23
CA PHE A 693 13.58 -17.71 13.09
C PHE A 693 14.91 -16.95 13.12
N PHE A 694 14.89 -15.62 13.25
CA PHE A 694 16.11 -14.81 13.32
C PHE A 694 16.93 -15.10 14.57
N ALA A 695 16.29 -15.37 15.72
CA ALA A 695 17.00 -15.79 16.92
C ALA A 695 17.70 -17.14 16.72
N SER A 696 17.12 -18.04 15.93
CA SER A 696 17.75 -19.33 15.58
C SER A 696 18.95 -19.18 14.64
N LEU A 697 19.05 -18.08 13.89
CA LEU A 697 20.18 -17.76 13.02
C LEU A 697 21.25 -16.90 13.71
N ALA A 698 20.97 -16.37 14.90
CA ALA A 698 21.85 -15.44 15.60
C ALA A 698 23.03 -16.11 16.33
N GLY A 699 23.12 -17.44 16.32
CA GLY A 699 24.23 -18.18 16.92
C GLY A 699 24.43 -17.84 18.40
N GLU A 700 25.63 -17.36 18.75
CA GLU A 700 26.02 -17.06 20.14
C GLU A 700 25.22 -15.90 20.77
N GLU A 701 24.60 -15.01 19.98
CA GLU A 701 23.78 -13.91 20.49
C GLU A 701 22.35 -14.34 20.90
N GLN A 702 22.00 -15.62 20.71
CA GLN A 702 20.68 -16.16 21.01
C GLN A 702 20.23 -15.95 22.47
N PRO A 703 21.05 -16.18 23.52
CA PRO A 703 20.67 -15.94 24.90
C PRO A 703 20.32 -14.47 25.19
N ASP A 704 21.08 -13.53 24.64
CA ASP A 704 20.86 -12.08 24.81
C ASP A 704 19.52 -11.64 24.20
N ILE A 705 19.09 -12.29 23.11
CA ILE A 705 17.78 -12.03 22.49
C ILE A 705 16.67 -12.49 23.43
N ILE A 706 16.78 -13.69 24.00
CA ILE A 706 15.78 -14.24 24.94
C ILE A 706 15.71 -13.37 26.20
N GLU A 707 16.85 -12.92 26.73
CA GLU A 707 16.88 -11.99 27.87
C GLU A 707 16.26 -10.64 27.53
N ALA A 708 16.47 -10.13 26.30
CA ALA A 708 15.82 -8.90 25.86
C ALA A 708 14.28 -9.04 25.79
N MET A 709 13.77 -10.20 25.37
CA MET A 709 12.32 -10.47 25.33
C MET A 709 11.70 -10.49 26.73
N GLU A 710 12.43 -10.99 27.73
CA GLU A 710 12.00 -11.06 29.13
C GLU A 710 11.64 -9.68 29.72
N LYS A 711 12.31 -8.62 29.26
CA LYS A 711 12.06 -7.23 29.69
C LYS A 711 10.63 -6.77 29.38
N ASP A 712 10.00 -7.35 28.35
CA ASP A 712 8.63 -7.05 27.95
C ASP A 712 7.59 -7.94 28.64
N ARG A 713 7.96 -8.88 29.52
CA ARG A 713 7.00 -9.76 30.23
C ARG A 713 5.88 -9.00 30.91
N ALA A 714 6.20 -7.88 31.55
CA ALA A 714 5.24 -7.05 32.27
C ALA A 714 4.33 -6.22 31.34
N ALA A 715 4.62 -6.17 30.03
CA ALA A 715 3.86 -5.38 29.07
C ALA A 715 2.41 -5.88 28.91
N LEU A 716 2.21 -7.20 28.92
CA LEU A 716 0.91 -7.87 28.81
C LEU A 716 0.99 -9.24 29.52
N PRO A 717 0.01 -9.62 30.36
CA PRO A 717 0.05 -10.90 31.07
C PRO A 717 0.20 -12.12 30.15
N ALA A 718 -0.38 -12.06 28.96
CA ALA A 718 -0.34 -13.16 28.00
C ALA A 718 1.05 -13.34 27.34
N LEU A 719 1.94 -12.34 27.39
CA LEU A 719 3.32 -12.46 26.88
C LEU A 719 4.18 -13.37 27.76
N GLY A 720 3.91 -13.43 29.07
CA GLY A 720 4.62 -14.33 29.98
C GLY A 720 4.57 -15.77 29.48
N LEU A 721 3.38 -16.26 29.11
CA LEU A 721 3.19 -17.61 28.56
C LEU A 721 3.96 -17.84 27.25
N VAL A 722 4.07 -16.84 26.39
CA VAL A 722 4.81 -16.96 25.12
C VAL A 722 6.31 -17.08 25.38
N ILE A 723 6.83 -16.23 26.27
CA ILE A 723 8.25 -16.20 26.65
C ILE A 723 8.64 -17.48 27.41
N ASP A 724 7.80 -17.91 28.36
CA ASP A 724 7.99 -19.15 29.11
C ASP A 724 8.00 -20.36 28.17
N GLY A 725 7.14 -20.35 27.14
CA GLY A 725 7.12 -21.38 26.11
C GLY A 725 8.44 -21.42 25.34
N LEU A 726 8.97 -20.27 24.92
CA LEU A 726 10.27 -20.21 24.24
C LEU A 726 11.41 -20.71 25.13
N ARG A 727 11.41 -20.35 26.43
CA ARG A 727 12.42 -20.79 27.40
C ARG A 727 12.37 -22.29 27.66
N ASP A 728 11.18 -22.85 27.84
CA ASP A 728 10.99 -24.28 28.04
C ASP A 728 11.58 -25.07 26.87
N ILE A 729 11.28 -24.65 25.62
CA ILE A 729 11.84 -25.26 24.41
C ILE A 729 13.35 -25.06 24.31
N HIS A 730 13.85 -23.85 24.58
CA HIS A 730 15.29 -23.59 24.59
C HIS A 730 16.04 -24.46 25.62
N GLY A 731 15.38 -24.80 26.74
CA GLY A 731 15.85 -25.73 27.76
C GLY A 731 15.64 -27.22 27.42
N GLY A 732 15.10 -27.56 26.25
CA GLY A 732 14.92 -28.94 25.77
C GLY A 732 13.56 -29.57 26.05
N SER A 733 12.58 -28.82 26.54
CA SER A 733 11.18 -29.29 26.64
C SER A 733 10.49 -29.34 25.27
N ALA A 734 9.28 -29.91 25.22
CA ALA A 734 8.41 -29.91 24.04
C ALA A 734 7.02 -29.36 24.37
N PHE A 735 6.28 -28.93 23.35
CA PHE A 735 4.87 -28.59 23.48
C PHE A 735 3.97 -29.85 23.38
N ASP A 736 2.85 -29.87 24.09
CA ASP A 736 1.78 -30.85 23.88
C ASP A 736 0.94 -30.56 22.61
N ALA A 737 -0.05 -31.42 22.32
CA ALA A 737 -0.93 -31.28 21.16
C ALA A 737 -1.74 -29.96 21.17
N GLU A 738 -2.01 -29.39 22.35
CA GLU A 738 -2.68 -28.10 22.54
C GLU A 738 -1.72 -26.90 22.48
N GLY A 739 -0.43 -27.17 22.29
CA GLY A 739 0.64 -26.18 22.20
C GLY A 739 1.08 -25.62 23.56
N LYS A 740 0.94 -26.36 24.66
CA LYS A 740 1.37 -25.95 26.01
C LYS A 740 2.64 -26.68 26.42
N SER A 741 3.49 -25.99 27.17
CA SER A 741 4.65 -26.55 27.86
C SER A 741 4.43 -26.51 29.37
N THR A 742 5.44 -26.85 30.16
CA THR A 742 5.36 -26.81 31.63
C THR A 742 4.93 -25.44 32.15
N HIS A 743 5.45 -24.36 31.57
CA HIS A 743 5.22 -22.99 32.04
C HIS A 743 4.57 -22.09 30.99
N GLY A 744 4.54 -22.51 29.72
CA GLY A 744 4.25 -21.62 28.61
C GLY A 744 3.29 -22.18 27.56
N ARG A 745 3.12 -21.39 26.49
CA ARG A 745 2.23 -21.73 25.37
C ARG A 745 2.76 -21.20 24.05
N ARG A 746 2.70 -22.05 23.02
CA ARG A 746 3.06 -21.73 21.63
C ARG A 746 2.13 -20.64 21.08
N LEU A 747 2.72 -19.59 20.53
CA LEU A 747 1.98 -18.51 19.89
C LEU A 747 1.72 -18.84 18.41
N LEU A 748 0.44 -19.02 18.09
CA LEU A 748 -0.13 -19.11 16.76
C LEU A 748 -1.14 -17.96 16.57
N GLY A 749 -1.49 -17.65 15.33
CA GLY A 749 -2.37 -16.55 14.94
C GLY A 749 -3.80 -16.99 14.61
N TRP A 750 -4.00 -18.26 14.27
CA TRP A 750 -5.33 -18.83 14.00
C TRP A 750 -5.82 -19.72 15.13
N THR A 751 -7.13 -19.67 15.35
CA THR A 751 -7.84 -20.51 16.32
C THR A 751 -9.27 -20.74 15.84
N VAL A 752 -9.89 -21.80 16.33
CA VAL A 752 -11.34 -22.01 16.23
C VAL A 752 -11.95 -21.53 17.55
N GLY A 753 -12.67 -20.39 17.51
CA GLY A 753 -13.26 -19.76 18.69
C GLY A 753 -12.45 -18.55 19.21
N PRO A 754 -12.59 -18.19 20.50
CA PRO A 754 -11.81 -17.11 21.10
C PRO A 754 -10.30 -17.40 21.06
N HIS A 755 -9.50 -16.36 20.87
CA HIS A 755 -8.04 -16.50 20.92
C HIS A 755 -7.54 -16.31 22.34
N TRP A 756 -6.78 -17.28 22.86
CA TRP A 756 -6.33 -17.30 24.25
C TRP A 756 -5.51 -16.07 24.65
N ILE A 757 -4.71 -15.52 23.72
CA ILE A 757 -3.96 -14.27 23.93
C ILE A 757 -4.85 -13.08 24.31
N LEU A 758 -6.15 -13.12 24.00
CA LEU A 758 -7.13 -12.07 24.27
C LEU A 758 -7.97 -12.31 25.53
N GLU A 759 -7.91 -13.50 26.14
CA GLU A 759 -8.79 -13.90 27.26
C GLU A 759 -8.62 -13.00 28.49
N ASN A 760 -7.43 -12.42 28.69
CA ASN A 760 -7.13 -11.53 29.81
C ASN A 760 -7.29 -10.02 29.50
N ALA A 761 -7.57 -9.64 28.25
CA ALA A 761 -7.69 -8.24 27.82
C ALA A 761 -9.12 -7.67 27.96
N ARG A 762 -10.12 -8.55 28.12
CA ARG A 762 -11.56 -8.22 28.08
C ARG A 762 -12.23 -8.08 29.45
N LYS A 763 -11.52 -7.73 30.53
CA LYS A 763 -12.23 -7.26 31.73
C LYS A 763 -12.76 -5.84 31.47
N PRO A 764 -14.08 -5.61 31.37
CA PRO A 764 -14.61 -4.25 31.28
C PRO A 764 -14.19 -3.51 32.54
N ARG A 765 -13.57 -2.34 32.39
CA ARG A 765 -13.55 -1.35 33.47
C ARG A 765 -15.02 -1.00 33.74
N LYS A 766 -15.51 -1.39 34.92
CA LYS A 766 -16.79 -0.90 35.46
C LYS A 766 -16.76 0.61 35.61
#